data_AF-A0A9X9XJR7-F1
#
_entry.id   AF-A0A9X9XJR7-F1
#
_cell.length_a   1.000
_cell.length_b   1.000
_cell.length_c   1.000
_cell.angle_alpha   90.00
_cell.angle_beta   90.00
_cell.angle_gamma   90.00
#
_symmetry.space_group_name_H-M   'P 1'
#
loop_
_entity.id
_entity.type
_entity.pdbx_description
1 polymer ?
#
loop_
_entity_poly.entity_id
_entity_poly.type
_entity_poly.pdbx_seq_one_letter_code
_entity_poly.pdbx_strand_id
1 'polypeptide(L)'
;MRVSVDVLEDLMMLVSELVLTRNQLLQLARANQADAFAVPLQRLSHITSDLQEGVMKTRMQPIGNAWAKLPRLVRDLAHELGKKIELDMRGAQTELDRQVLELIRDPLTHMVRNSGDHGLETPEQRRAAGKPETGRILLNAYHEGGHIIIEIGDDGRGLPVEKIRAKALANGLATEAELAQMHERDVLRFIFAPGFSTAQQVTSVSGRGVGMDVVKTNIEKIGGTVELASKEGRGTTFTIKIPLTLAIVSALIVEAGGERFALPQIGVVELVRVGGGQEGAPRIERIKDTPVLRLRDRLLPLVSLAGLLRLASAEEVAQEGFVAVMQVGGQAFGIILDRVFDTEEIVVKPVAPILRHVTMFSGNTILGDGSVIMILDPNGIARATGVGADAPAEERRRNVAASAALRSDARSSLLLFRAGDETPKAVPLGLVARLEDIPAERIEMSGATPVVQYRGGLMPLVAVSPGWMRPAGAARQAVLVFTENDRTMGLLVDEILDVIEERLDIQPGSGRPGFIGSAVIAGKVTEVLDTAYWLSSAGDDWFRGSRGAASGAARPRLLLVEDSAFFRHLVVPALAADGYDVTAVDTPVAALRLREEGAEFDAVVSDIEMPEMDGLAFARALRAGGAWSEMPLIALSSRADPADVSRGREAGFTDYVAKYDREALLQSLRDCLGAPLAA
;
A
#
# COMPACT_ATOMS: atom_id res chain seq x y z
N MET A 1 9.59 -29.48 -30.04
CA MET A 1 8.57 -28.90 -30.94
C MET A 1 8.71 -27.39 -30.91
N ARG A 2 8.66 -26.71 -32.06
CA ARG A 2 8.50 -25.23 -32.11
C ARG A 2 7.02 -24.95 -32.33
N VAL A 3 6.38 -24.27 -31.39
CA VAL A 3 4.99 -23.82 -31.51
C VAL A 3 5.02 -22.44 -32.20
N SER A 4 4.11 -22.18 -33.15
CA SER A 4 4.02 -20.88 -33.80
C SER A 4 3.52 -19.81 -32.81
N VAL A 5 3.96 -18.57 -33.00
CA VAL A 5 3.58 -17.44 -32.15
C VAL A 5 2.07 -17.22 -32.19
N ASP A 6 1.48 -17.33 -33.38
CA ASP A 6 0.03 -17.18 -33.60
C ASP A 6 -0.79 -18.16 -32.76
N VAL A 7 -0.32 -19.41 -32.61
CA VAL A 7 -1.01 -20.43 -31.79
C VAL A 7 -0.97 -20.09 -30.30
N LEU A 8 0.13 -19.48 -29.82
CA LEU A 8 0.22 -19.02 -28.43
C LEU A 8 -0.67 -17.79 -28.20
N GLU A 9 -0.77 -16.89 -29.18
CA GLU A 9 -1.69 -15.74 -29.11
C GLU A 9 -3.16 -16.19 -29.12
N ASP A 10 -3.52 -17.14 -29.98
CA ASP A 10 -4.86 -17.74 -30.01
C ASP A 10 -5.18 -18.46 -28.69
N LEU A 11 -4.22 -19.22 -28.12
CA LEU A 11 -4.39 -19.85 -26.81
C LEU A 11 -4.60 -18.80 -25.71
N MET A 12 -3.85 -17.70 -25.72
CA MET A 12 -4.05 -16.61 -24.76
C MET A 12 -5.41 -15.94 -24.91
N MET A 13 -5.88 -15.75 -26.15
CA MET A 13 -7.23 -15.26 -26.42
C MET A 13 -8.28 -16.21 -25.84
N LEU A 14 -8.18 -17.51 -26.13
CA LEU A 14 -9.11 -18.53 -25.64
C LEU A 14 -9.09 -18.65 -24.11
N VAL A 15 -7.91 -18.58 -23.48
CA VAL A 15 -7.78 -18.54 -22.02
C VAL A 15 -8.44 -17.29 -21.46
N SER A 16 -8.24 -16.13 -22.08
CA SER A 16 -8.87 -14.87 -21.64
C SER A 16 -10.39 -14.96 -21.75
N GLU A 17 -10.91 -15.49 -22.86
CA GLU A 17 -12.35 -15.74 -23.04
C GLU A 17 -12.88 -16.79 -22.04
N LEU A 18 -12.08 -17.79 -21.68
CA LEU A 18 -12.43 -18.78 -20.65
C LEU A 18 -12.48 -18.15 -19.26
N VAL A 19 -11.53 -17.27 -18.91
CA VAL A 19 -11.54 -16.50 -17.66
C VAL A 19 -12.78 -15.62 -17.60
N LEU A 20 -13.12 -14.95 -18.70
CA LEU A 20 -14.35 -14.16 -18.82
C LEU A 20 -15.57 -15.06 -18.61
N THR A 21 -15.72 -16.13 -19.38
CA THR A 21 -16.83 -17.10 -19.30
C THR A 21 -16.99 -17.67 -17.89
N ARG A 22 -15.89 -18.03 -17.23
CA ARG A 22 -15.84 -18.46 -15.84
C ARG A 22 -16.40 -17.39 -14.90
N ASN A 23 -15.99 -16.13 -15.05
CA ASN A 23 -16.50 -15.02 -14.25
C ASN A 23 -18.01 -14.79 -14.48
N GLN A 24 -18.48 -14.88 -15.73
CA GLN A 24 -19.91 -14.81 -16.07
C GLN A 24 -20.71 -15.89 -15.32
N LEU A 25 -20.21 -17.13 -15.35
CA LEU A 25 -20.87 -18.27 -14.69
C LEU A 25 -20.86 -18.14 -13.16
N LEU A 26 -19.77 -17.63 -12.57
CA LEU A 26 -19.71 -17.34 -11.14
C LEU A 26 -20.71 -16.25 -10.73
N GLN A 27 -20.89 -15.22 -11.56
CA GLN A 27 -21.86 -14.16 -11.32
C GLN A 27 -23.30 -14.69 -11.41
N LEU A 28 -23.62 -15.49 -12.44
CA LEU A 28 -24.93 -16.14 -12.58
C LEU A 28 -25.25 -17.10 -11.44
N ALA A 29 -24.25 -17.83 -10.94
CA ALA A 29 -24.43 -18.73 -9.80
C ALA A 29 -24.70 -17.96 -8.50
N ARG A 30 -24.02 -16.83 -8.26
CA ARG A 30 -24.28 -15.95 -7.13
C ARG A 30 -25.67 -15.33 -7.19
N ALA A 31 -26.07 -14.83 -8.38
CA ALA A 31 -27.38 -14.20 -8.58
C ALA A 31 -28.56 -15.16 -8.36
N ASN A 32 -28.40 -16.43 -8.72
CA ASN A 32 -29.46 -17.44 -8.62
C ASN A 32 -29.44 -18.26 -7.31
N GLN A 33 -28.54 -17.96 -6.35
CA GLN A 33 -28.35 -18.74 -5.11
C GLN A 33 -28.25 -20.26 -5.35
N ALA A 34 -27.67 -20.66 -6.48
CA ALA A 34 -27.70 -22.05 -6.94
C ALA A 34 -26.51 -22.82 -6.36
N ASP A 35 -26.61 -23.23 -5.09
CA ASP A 35 -25.56 -23.94 -4.32
C ASP A 35 -25.03 -25.19 -5.03
N ALA A 36 -25.85 -25.86 -5.85
CA ALA A 36 -25.48 -27.05 -6.60
C ALA A 36 -24.33 -26.83 -7.61
N PHE A 37 -24.17 -25.61 -8.12
CA PHE A 37 -23.12 -25.28 -9.11
C PHE A 37 -21.86 -24.69 -8.49
N ALA A 38 -21.87 -24.35 -7.20
CA ALA A 38 -20.73 -23.71 -6.53
C ALA A 38 -19.46 -24.55 -6.60
N VAL A 39 -19.54 -25.85 -6.28
CA VAL A 39 -18.38 -26.76 -6.29
C VAL A 39 -17.85 -27.04 -7.71
N PRO A 40 -18.69 -27.36 -8.71
CA PRO A 40 -18.23 -27.47 -10.11
C PRO A 40 -17.61 -26.18 -10.66
N LEU A 41 -18.15 -25.00 -10.31
CA LEU A 41 -17.63 -23.71 -10.75
C LEU A 41 -16.31 -23.35 -10.08
N GLN A 42 -16.12 -23.69 -8.81
CA GLN A 42 -14.82 -23.55 -8.15
C GLN A 42 -13.76 -24.44 -8.83
N ARG A 43 -14.11 -25.68 -9.19
CA ARG A 43 -13.20 -26.55 -9.97
C ARG A 43 -12.88 -25.97 -11.34
N LEU A 44 -13.88 -25.45 -12.06
CA LEU A 44 -13.65 -24.76 -13.33
C LEU A 44 -12.71 -23.56 -13.13
N SER A 45 -12.92 -22.77 -12.08
CA SER A 45 -12.06 -21.64 -11.73
C SER A 45 -10.61 -22.04 -11.51
N HIS A 46 -10.38 -23.14 -10.77
CA HIS A 46 -9.02 -23.66 -10.55
C HIS A 46 -8.38 -24.10 -11.88
N ILE A 47 -9.08 -24.92 -12.67
CA ILE A 47 -8.57 -25.42 -13.95
C ILE A 47 -8.26 -24.28 -14.93
N THR A 48 -9.13 -23.26 -14.98
CA THR A 48 -8.92 -22.06 -15.81
C THR A 48 -7.70 -21.28 -15.35
N SER A 49 -7.46 -21.18 -14.04
CA SER A 49 -6.29 -20.47 -13.48
C SER A 49 -5.00 -21.24 -13.79
N ASP A 50 -5.00 -22.56 -13.61
CA ASP A 50 -3.86 -23.43 -13.94
C ASP A 50 -3.54 -23.37 -15.45
N LEU A 51 -4.57 -23.37 -16.30
CA LEU A 51 -4.43 -23.22 -17.74
C LEU A 51 -3.81 -21.86 -18.09
N GLN A 52 -4.29 -20.79 -17.44
CA GLN A 52 -3.77 -19.44 -17.64
C GLN A 52 -2.30 -19.35 -17.25
N GLU A 53 -1.92 -19.85 -16.08
CA GLU A 53 -0.53 -19.88 -15.62
C GLU A 53 0.35 -20.69 -16.58
N GLY A 54 -0.13 -21.85 -17.02
CA GLY A 54 0.55 -22.71 -17.99
C GLY A 54 0.82 -22.02 -19.32
N VAL A 55 -0.19 -21.37 -19.91
CA VAL A 55 0.01 -20.64 -21.18
C VAL A 55 0.89 -19.41 -20.97
N MET A 56 0.77 -18.68 -19.86
CA MET A 56 1.65 -17.55 -19.54
C MET A 56 3.11 -17.98 -19.47
N LYS A 57 3.43 -19.09 -18.78
CA LYS A 57 4.78 -19.67 -18.72
C LYS A 57 5.34 -19.99 -20.10
N THR A 58 4.51 -20.43 -21.06
CA THR A 58 4.98 -20.70 -22.43
C THR A 58 5.31 -19.44 -23.25
N ARG A 59 4.78 -18.27 -22.84
CA ARG A 59 5.05 -16.96 -23.47
C ARG A 59 6.23 -16.22 -22.85
N MET A 60 6.62 -16.60 -21.63
CA MET A 60 7.73 -15.98 -20.92
C MET A 60 9.06 -16.13 -21.66
N GLN A 61 9.87 -15.07 -21.61
CA GLN A 61 11.21 -15.06 -22.13
C GLN A 61 12.19 -14.50 -21.09
N PRO A 62 13.44 -14.99 -21.05
CA PRO A 62 14.45 -14.41 -20.17
C PRO A 62 14.69 -12.95 -20.50
N ILE A 63 14.67 -12.11 -19.47
CA ILE A 63 14.80 -10.67 -19.61
C ILE A 63 16.16 -10.27 -20.20
N GLY A 64 17.20 -11.11 -20.05
CA GLY A 64 18.52 -10.91 -20.67
C GLY A 64 18.48 -10.68 -22.20
N ASN A 65 17.42 -11.13 -22.88
CA ASN A 65 17.20 -10.83 -24.31
C ASN A 65 16.98 -9.34 -24.60
N ALA A 66 16.40 -8.60 -23.64
CA ALA A 66 16.27 -7.15 -23.74
C ALA A 66 17.62 -6.44 -23.54
N TRP A 67 18.55 -7.06 -22.80
CA TRP A 67 19.79 -6.42 -22.33
C TRP A 67 20.99 -6.77 -23.21
N ALA A 68 20.84 -7.70 -24.15
CA ALA A 68 21.93 -8.27 -24.94
C ALA A 68 22.81 -7.24 -25.68
N LYS A 69 22.26 -6.05 -25.99
CA LYS A 69 23.00 -4.96 -26.66
C LYS A 69 23.71 -4.01 -25.68
N LEU A 70 23.35 -4.03 -24.39
CA LEU A 70 23.85 -3.10 -23.39
C LEU A 70 25.36 -3.21 -23.14
N PRO A 71 26.00 -4.40 -23.09
CA PRO A 71 27.45 -4.48 -22.92
C PRO A 71 28.24 -3.78 -24.01
N ARG A 72 27.76 -3.85 -25.26
CA ARG A 72 28.37 -3.14 -26.39
C ARG A 72 28.15 -1.63 -26.27
N LEU A 73 26.93 -1.21 -25.94
CA LEU A 73 26.61 0.21 -25.73
C LEU A 73 27.47 0.83 -24.62
N VAL A 74 27.63 0.15 -23.48
CA VAL A 74 28.45 0.65 -22.36
C VAL A 74 29.92 0.73 -22.76
N ARG A 75 30.44 -0.23 -23.55
CA ARG A 75 31.82 -0.17 -24.07
C ARG A 75 32.03 1.02 -25.01
N ASP A 76 31.10 1.24 -25.93
CA ASP A 76 31.15 2.36 -26.87
C ASP A 76 31.09 3.70 -26.11
N LEU A 77 30.20 3.80 -25.11
CA LEU A 77 30.04 4.97 -24.24
C LEU A 77 31.27 5.25 -23.37
N ALA A 78 31.88 4.20 -22.82
CA ALA A 78 33.13 4.30 -22.04
C ALA A 78 34.26 4.91 -22.88
N HIS A 79 34.36 4.51 -24.16
CA HIS A 79 35.35 5.05 -25.07
C HIS A 79 35.05 6.49 -25.50
N GLU A 80 33.79 6.78 -25.88
CA GLU A 80 33.35 8.11 -26.32
C GLU A 80 33.52 9.18 -25.23
N LEU A 81 33.20 8.84 -23.97
CA LEU A 81 33.27 9.77 -22.84
C LEU A 81 34.61 9.77 -22.10
N GLY A 82 35.53 8.87 -22.46
CA GLY A 82 36.80 8.69 -21.73
C GLY A 82 36.61 8.22 -20.28
N LYS A 83 35.57 7.44 -20.00
CA LYS A 83 35.26 6.92 -18.64
C LYS A 83 35.58 5.43 -18.55
N LYS A 84 36.06 4.96 -17.40
CA LYS A 84 36.18 3.52 -17.11
C LYS A 84 34.88 3.02 -16.50
N ILE A 85 34.14 2.18 -17.22
CA ILE A 85 32.81 1.70 -16.81
C ILE A 85 32.77 0.18 -16.81
N GLU A 86 32.27 -0.41 -15.73
CA GLU A 86 31.95 -1.82 -15.59
C GLU A 86 30.42 -2.00 -15.52
N LEU A 87 29.88 -2.90 -16.34
CA LEU A 87 28.46 -3.26 -16.34
C LEU A 87 28.29 -4.62 -15.64
N ASP A 88 27.64 -4.63 -14.48
CA ASP A 88 27.24 -5.85 -13.77
C ASP A 88 25.77 -6.15 -14.07
N MET A 89 25.50 -7.34 -14.60
CA MET A 89 24.15 -7.80 -14.94
C MET A 89 23.81 -9.03 -14.12
N ARG A 90 22.77 -8.93 -13.29
CA ARG A 90 22.28 -9.97 -12.39
C ARG A 90 20.84 -10.32 -12.73
N GLY A 91 20.49 -11.60 -12.64
CA GLY A 91 19.11 -12.02 -12.90
C GLY A 91 18.69 -11.98 -14.37
N ALA A 92 19.63 -12.14 -15.31
CA ALA A 92 19.32 -12.17 -16.75
C ALA A 92 18.38 -13.33 -17.15
N GLN A 93 18.31 -14.37 -16.32
CA GLN A 93 17.41 -15.52 -16.45
C GLN A 93 15.96 -15.22 -16.02
N THR A 94 15.72 -14.10 -15.35
CA THR A 94 14.39 -13.73 -14.85
C THR A 94 13.41 -13.65 -16.00
N GLU A 95 12.32 -14.40 -15.88
CA GLU A 95 11.31 -14.57 -16.93
C GLU A 95 10.35 -13.37 -16.96
N LEU A 96 10.07 -12.86 -18.15
CA LEU A 96 9.18 -11.73 -18.43
C LEU A 96 8.37 -11.99 -19.71
N ASP A 97 7.14 -11.48 -19.76
CA ASP A 97 6.30 -11.57 -20.95
C ASP A 97 6.99 -10.95 -22.18
N ARG A 98 6.90 -11.63 -23.34
CA ARG A 98 7.55 -11.18 -24.57
C ARG A 98 7.17 -9.74 -24.97
N GLN A 99 5.89 -9.37 -24.88
CA GLN A 99 5.43 -8.05 -25.28
C GLN A 99 5.95 -6.97 -24.32
N VAL A 100 5.99 -7.29 -23.02
CA VAL A 100 6.61 -6.42 -22.03
C VAL A 100 8.12 -6.29 -22.27
N LEU A 101 8.79 -7.38 -22.64
CA LEU A 101 10.21 -7.40 -22.98
C LEU A 101 10.52 -6.50 -24.19
N GLU A 102 9.66 -6.48 -25.21
CA GLU A 102 9.78 -5.59 -26.36
C GLU A 102 9.62 -4.10 -25.96
N LEU A 103 8.66 -3.79 -25.08
CA LEU A 103 8.37 -2.42 -24.63
C LEU A 103 9.42 -1.86 -23.65
N ILE A 104 10.07 -2.71 -22.85
CA ILE A 104 11.04 -2.27 -21.83
C ILE A 104 12.47 -2.05 -22.38
N ARG A 105 12.77 -2.57 -23.57
CA ARG A 105 14.10 -2.45 -24.22
C ARG A 105 14.60 -1.01 -24.33
N ASP A 106 13.76 -0.13 -24.86
CA ASP A 106 14.12 1.27 -25.09
C ASP A 106 14.30 2.03 -23.75
N PRO A 107 13.38 1.91 -22.77
CA PRO A 107 13.58 2.42 -21.42
C PRO A 107 14.90 1.99 -20.76
N LEU A 108 15.24 0.71 -20.78
CA LEU A 108 16.48 0.20 -20.18
C LEU A 108 17.72 0.77 -20.88
N THR A 109 17.70 0.80 -22.21
CA THR A 109 18.78 1.39 -23.01
C THR A 109 19.01 2.86 -22.64
N HIS A 110 17.93 3.61 -22.45
CA HIS A 110 17.99 5.00 -22.07
C HIS A 110 18.54 5.20 -20.64
N MET A 111 18.04 4.43 -19.67
CA MET A 111 18.50 4.53 -18.27
C MET A 111 19.97 4.17 -18.12
N VAL A 112 20.44 3.08 -18.74
CA VAL A 112 21.86 2.69 -18.71
C VAL A 112 22.75 3.75 -19.38
N ARG A 113 22.29 4.33 -20.49
CA ARG A 113 23.00 5.45 -21.12
C ARG A 113 23.11 6.65 -20.18
N ASN A 114 22.02 7.05 -19.54
CA ASN A 114 22.02 8.19 -18.61
C ASN A 114 22.98 7.96 -17.42
N SER A 115 23.03 6.75 -16.88
CA SER A 115 24.01 6.38 -15.85
C SER A 115 25.45 6.55 -16.35
N GLY A 116 25.76 6.17 -17.59
CA GLY A 116 27.09 6.36 -18.17
C GLY A 116 27.42 7.82 -18.54
N ASP A 117 26.49 8.53 -19.19
CA ASP A 117 26.66 9.92 -19.66
C ASP A 117 26.73 10.92 -18.51
N HIS A 118 25.74 10.88 -17.62
CA HIS A 118 25.52 11.89 -16.60
C HIS A 118 25.80 11.38 -15.18
N GLY A 119 25.49 10.11 -14.90
CA GLY A 119 25.71 9.50 -13.58
C GLY A 119 27.19 9.43 -13.23
N LEU A 120 27.97 8.67 -13.99
CA LEU A 120 29.37 8.40 -13.69
C LEU A 120 30.29 9.62 -13.94
N GLU A 121 31.28 9.79 -13.06
CA GLU A 121 32.34 10.79 -13.18
C GLU A 121 33.53 10.27 -14.01
N THR A 122 34.45 11.16 -14.43
CA THR A 122 35.69 10.72 -15.09
C THR A 122 36.66 10.07 -14.08
N PRO A 123 37.64 9.26 -14.52
CA PRO A 123 38.64 8.65 -13.63
C PRO A 123 39.31 9.64 -12.66
N GLU A 124 39.61 10.85 -13.12
CA GLU A 124 40.23 11.91 -12.34
C GLU A 124 39.28 12.45 -11.26
N GLN A 125 38.01 12.68 -11.63
CA GLN A 125 36.96 13.15 -10.72
C GLN A 125 36.65 12.08 -9.66
N ARG A 126 36.62 10.80 -10.04
CA ARG A 126 36.41 9.68 -9.11
C ARG A 126 37.55 9.58 -8.10
N ARG A 127 38.80 9.68 -8.57
CA ARG A 127 39.98 9.70 -7.69
C ARG A 127 39.94 10.87 -6.70
N ALA A 128 39.56 12.06 -7.17
CA ALA A 128 39.41 13.24 -6.31
C ALA A 128 38.30 13.07 -5.25
N ALA A 129 37.24 12.32 -5.57
CA ALA A 129 36.15 11.99 -4.66
C ALA A 129 36.42 10.75 -3.78
N GLY A 130 37.61 10.13 -3.85
CA GLY A 130 37.97 8.93 -3.09
C GLY A 130 37.28 7.63 -3.57
N LYS A 131 36.73 7.63 -4.78
CA LYS A 131 36.04 6.47 -5.39
C LYS A 131 37.00 5.61 -6.23
N PRO A 132 36.67 4.33 -6.46
CA PRO A 132 37.37 3.49 -7.43
C PRO A 132 37.42 4.16 -8.81
N GLU A 133 38.54 4.00 -9.52
CA GLU A 133 38.73 4.62 -10.84
C GLU A 133 37.70 4.12 -11.87
N THR A 134 37.30 2.85 -11.78
CA THR A 134 36.23 2.25 -12.58
C THR A 134 34.89 2.52 -11.90
N GLY A 135 33.97 3.14 -12.63
CA GLY A 135 32.56 3.29 -12.24
C GLY A 135 31.75 2.05 -12.56
N ARG A 136 30.72 1.78 -11.78
CA ARG A 136 29.89 0.58 -11.92
C ARG A 136 28.45 0.94 -12.23
N ILE A 137 27.89 0.27 -13.23
CA ILE A 137 26.46 0.25 -13.54
C ILE A 137 25.94 -1.15 -13.20
N LEU A 138 24.96 -1.23 -12.31
CA LEU A 138 24.26 -2.44 -11.92
C LEU A 138 22.93 -2.53 -12.67
N LEU A 139 22.67 -3.67 -13.29
CA LEU A 139 21.38 -4.03 -13.84
C LEU A 139 20.95 -5.35 -13.18
N ASN A 140 19.94 -5.29 -12.32
CA ASN A 140 19.46 -6.44 -11.55
C ASN A 140 17.99 -6.71 -11.87
N ALA A 141 17.58 -7.97 -11.96
CA ALA A 141 16.17 -8.32 -12.11
C ALA A 141 15.80 -9.58 -11.34
N TYR A 142 14.69 -9.54 -10.62
CA TYR A 142 14.23 -10.67 -9.80
C TYR A 142 12.71 -10.64 -9.61
N HIS A 143 12.13 -11.74 -9.10
CA HIS A 143 10.70 -11.83 -8.79
C HIS A 143 10.49 -11.53 -7.30
N GLU A 144 9.51 -10.68 -6.99
CA GLU A 144 9.15 -10.31 -5.62
C GLU A 144 7.65 -9.98 -5.55
N GLY A 145 6.90 -10.65 -4.66
CA GLY A 145 5.50 -10.31 -4.39
C GLY A 145 4.58 -10.26 -5.62
N GLY A 146 4.70 -11.22 -6.55
CA GLY A 146 3.91 -11.24 -7.80
C GLY A 146 4.33 -10.20 -8.85
N HIS A 147 5.43 -9.48 -8.61
CA HIS A 147 6.01 -8.49 -9.51
C HIS A 147 7.40 -8.95 -9.97
N ILE A 148 7.79 -8.45 -11.13
CA ILE A 148 9.16 -8.46 -11.62
C ILE A 148 9.75 -7.11 -11.26
N ILE A 149 10.80 -7.15 -10.44
CA ILE A 149 11.57 -5.99 -10.04
C ILE A 149 12.78 -5.90 -10.95
N ILE A 150 13.00 -4.73 -11.55
CA ILE A 150 14.18 -4.41 -12.36
C ILE A 150 14.86 -3.19 -11.76
N GLU A 151 16.10 -3.33 -11.33
CA GLU A 151 16.89 -2.25 -10.75
C GLU A 151 18.00 -1.82 -11.70
N ILE A 152 18.13 -0.51 -11.90
CA ILE A 152 19.20 0.11 -12.66
C ILE A 152 19.93 1.08 -11.73
N GLY A 153 21.11 0.67 -11.26
CA GLY A 153 21.92 1.42 -10.32
C GLY A 153 23.24 1.91 -10.92
N ASP A 154 23.75 3.04 -10.47
CA ASP A 154 25.12 3.49 -10.68
C ASP A 154 25.74 4.00 -9.38
N ASP A 155 27.08 3.94 -9.29
CA ASP A 155 27.86 4.47 -8.17
C ASP A 155 28.44 5.88 -8.45
N GLY A 156 27.77 6.61 -9.34
CA GLY A 156 28.19 7.90 -9.85
C GLY A 156 27.97 9.06 -8.90
N ARG A 157 27.87 10.26 -9.45
CA ARG A 157 27.77 11.51 -8.67
C ARG A 157 26.41 11.70 -7.98
N GLY A 158 25.43 10.86 -8.28
CA GLY A 158 24.04 11.06 -7.85
C GLY A 158 23.37 12.26 -8.52
N LEU A 159 22.14 12.55 -8.12
CA LEU A 159 21.36 13.65 -8.66
C LEU A 159 21.52 14.91 -7.79
N PRO A 160 21.85 16.08 -8.36
CA PRO A 160 22.05 17.31 -7.61
C PRO A 160 20.69 17.91 -7.21
N VAL A 161 20.25 17.62 -5.98
CA VAL A 161 18.92 18.02 -5.46
C VAL A 161 18.70 19.52 -5.60
N GLU A 162 19.68 20.34 -5.22
CA GLU A 162 19.57 21.80 -5.29
C GLU A 162 19.42 22.34 -6.72
N LYS A 163 20.07 21.71 -7.71
CA LYS A 163 19.87 22.08 -9.12
C LYS A 163 18.50 21.69 -9.62
N ILE A 164 17.97 20.56 -9.14
CA ILE A 164 16.61 20.10 -9.47
C ILE A 164 15.59 21.06 -8.84
N ARG A 165 15.77 21.48 -7.57
CA ARG A 165 14.95 22.52 -6.92
C ARG A 165 14.92 23.81 -7.73
N ALA A 166 16.09 24.35 -8.07
CA ALA A 166 16.20 25.59 -8.84
C ALA A 166 15.53 25.48 -10.21
N LYS A 167 15.65 24.32 -10.88
CA LYS A 167 15.01 24.10 -12.20
C LYS A 167 13.51 23.88 -12.09
N ALA A 168 13.02 23.22 -11.03
CA ALA A 168 11.59 23.08 -10.76
C ALA A 168 10.94 24.45 -10.52
N LEU A 169 11.63 25.34 -9.79
CA LEU A 169 11.19 26.73 -9.58
C LEU A 169 11.18 27.53 -10.89
N ALA A 170 12.25 27.45 -11.68
CA ALA A 170 12.36 28.17 -12.96
C ALA A 170 11.30 27.72 -13.99
N ASN A 171 10.94 26.44 -13.97
CA ASN A 171 9.93 25.87 -14.85
C ASN A 171 8.50 26.02 -14.31
N GLY A 172 8.31 26.66 -13.14
CA GLY A 172 7.00 26.88 -12.52
C GLY A 172 6.31 25.60 -12.05
N LEU A 173 7.06 24.52 -11.83
CA LEU A 173 6.52 23.23 -11.36
C LEU A 173 6.20 23.22 -9.87
N ALA A 174 6.89 24.06 -9.09
CA ALA A 174 6.65 24.27 -7.67
C ALA A 174 7.11 25.68 -7.26
N THR A 175 6.48 26.24 -6.24
CA THR A 175 6.86 27.50 -5.63
C THR A 175 8.01 27.31 -4.64
N GLU A 176 8.72 28.39 -4.30
CA GLU A 176 9.85 28.35 -3.35
C GLU A 176 9.41 27.84 -1.96
N ALA A 177 8.21 28.22 -1.52
CA ALA A 177 7.61 27.74 -0.28
C ALA A 177 7.28 26.24 -0.31
N GLU A 178 6.80 25.72 -1.44
CA GLU A 178 6.51 24.28 -1.61
C GLU A 178 7.80 23.47 -1.65
N LEU A 179 8.82 23.94 -2.38
CA LEU A 179 10.13 23.30 -2.41
C LEU A 179 10.76 23.25 -1.01
N ALA A 180 10.66 24.32 -0.22
CA ALA A 180 11.21 24.35 1.14
C ALA A 180 10.59 23.27 2.07
N GLN A 181 9.35 22.85 1.82
CA GLN A 181 8.67 21.81 2.60
C GLN A 181 8.82 20.40 2.00
N MET A 182 9.30 20.28 0.76
CA MET A 182 9.50 18.99 0.10
C MET A 182 10.76 18.27 0.59
N HIS A 183 10.61 16.99 0.92
CA HIS A 183 11.73 16.10 1.12
C HIS A 183 12.48 15.86 -0.18
N GLU A 184 13.76 15.51 -0.09
CA GLU A 184 14.62 15.29 -1.26
C GLU A 184 14.01 14.29 -2.26
N ARG A 185 13.38 13.21 -1.76
CA ARG A 185 12.72 12.22 -2.61
C ARG A 185 11.64 12.83 -3.50
N ASP A 186 10.82 13.74 -2.95
CA ASP A 186 9.74 14.39 -3.71
C ASP A 186 10.31 15.35 -4.76
N VAL A 187 11.40 16.05 -4.43
CA VAL A 187 12.13 16.90 -5.38
C VAL A 187 12.71 16.06 -6.52
N LEU A 188 13.29 14.91 -6.21
CA LEU A 188 13.85 14.01 -7.23
C LEU A 188 12.78 13.53 -8.21
N ARG A 189 11.50 13.44 -7.82
CA ARG A 189 10.42 13.04 -8.75
C ARG A 189 10.19 14.05 -9.89
N PHE A 190 10.62 15.30 -9.75
CA PHE A 190 10.53 16.28 -10.85
C PHE A 190 11.31 15.86 -12.09
N ILE A 191 12.30 14.97 -11.99
CA ILE A 191 12.99 14.47 -13.17
C ILE A 191 12.07 13.74 -14.16
N PHE A 192 10.93 13.23 -13.68
CA PHE A 192 9.92 12.58 -14.50
C PHE A 192 8.90 13.55 -15.10
N ALA A 193 8.99 14.85 -14.78
CA ALA A 193 8.08 15.84 -15.31
C ALA A 193 8.35 16.12 -16.80
N PRO A 194 7.31 16.34 -17.62
CA PRO A 194 7.47 16.61 -19.05
C PRO A 194 8.42 17.80 -19.30
N GLY A 195 9.38 17.62 -20.20
CA GLY A 195 10.35 18.66 -20.54
C GLY A 195 11.37 18.97 -19.43
N PHE A 196 11.39 18.20 -18.34
CA PHE A 196 12.39 18.36 -17.29
C PHE A 196 13.70 17.68 -17.69
N SER A 197 14.67 18.49 -18.13
CA SER A 197 16.05 18.05 -18.36
C SER A 197 17.00 18.97 -17.62
N THR A 198 17.97 18.43 -16.92
CA THR A 198 19.00 19.20 -16.20
C THR A 198 20.11 19.71 -17.12
N ALA A 199 20.17 19.27 -18.37
CA ALA A 199 21.19 19.70 -19.32
C ALA A 199 20.98 21.16 -19.77
N GLN A 200 22.06 21.95 -19.78
CA GLN A 200 22.09 23.33 -20.30
C GLN A 200 22.32 23.41 -21.81
N GLN A 201 22.71 22.30 -22.46
CA GLN A 201 22.89 22.20 -23.91
C GLN A 201 22.25 20.91 -24.44
N VAL A 202 21.59 21.00 -25.59
CA VAL A 202 21.13 19.84 -26.36
C VAL A 202 22.38 19.18 -26.95
N THR A 203 22.83 18.06 -26.38
CA THR A 203 23.91 17.28 -26.97
C THR A 203 23.46 16.73 -28.32
N SER A 204 24.32 16.87 -29.33
CA SER A 204 24.06 16.58 -30.75
C SER A 204 23.78 15.11 -31.08
N VAL A 205 23.74 14.22 -30.08
CA VAL A 205 23.57 12.77 -30.24
C VAL A 205 22.15 12.30 -29.87
N SER A 206 21.30 13.16 -29.28
CA SER A 206 19.94 12.80 -28.87
C SER A 206 18.86 13.34 -29.83
N GLY A 207 18.94 12.98 -31.11
CA GLY A 207 18.01 13.40 -32.17
C GLY A 207 16.58 12.87 -32.06
N ARG A 208 16.11 12.41 -30.89
CA ARG A 208 14.71 11.95 -30.67
C ARG A 208 14.06 12.43 -29.37
N GLY A 209 14.72 13.27 -28.56
CA GLY A 209 14.06 13.90 -27.41
C GLY A 209 13.46 12.91 -26.40
N VAL A 210 14.16 11.83 -26.08
CA VAL A 210 13.70 10.87 -25.06
C VAL A 210 14.12 11.40 -23.69
N GLY A 211 13.17 11.96 -22.94
CA GLY A 211 13.35 12.32 -21.55
C GLY A 211 12.94 11.18 -20.60
N MET A 212 13.17 11.40 -19.32
CA MET A 212 12.78 10.46 -18.27
C MET A 212 11.24 10.40 -18.09
N ASP A 213 10.52 11.40 -18.58
CA ASP A 213 9.06 11.40 -18.76
C ASP A 213 8.57 10.33 -19.75
N VAL A 214 9.29 10.13 -20.86
CA VAL A 214 8.99 9.08 -21.85
C VAL A 214 9.24 7.68 -21.25
N VAL A 215 10.31 7.53 -20.49
CA VAL A 215 10.61 6.28 -19.75
C VAL A 215 9.47 5.93 -18.80
N LYS A 216 9.06 6.88 -17.94
CA LYS A 216 7.95 6.68 -17.01
C LYS A 216 6.66 6.31 -17.73
N THR A 217 6.32 7.05 -18.79
CA THR A 217 5.10 6.79 -19.58
C THR A 217 5.12 5.39 -20.20
N ASN A 218 6.27 4.91 -20.68
CA ASN A 218 6.39 3.58 -21.26
C ASN A 218 6.27 2.46 -20.21
N ILE A 219 6.78 2.69 -19.01
CA ILE A 219 6.63 1.77 -17.87
C ILE A 219 5.17 1.75 -17.38
N GLU A 220 4.51 2.91 -17.29
CA GLU A 220 3.09 2.98 -16.91
C GLU A 220 2.17 2.27 -17.92
N LYS A 221 2.49 2.33 -19.22
CA LYS A 221 1.71 1.64 -20.29
C LYS A 221 1.69 0.11 -20.14
N ILE A 222 2.69 -0.47 -19.50
CA ILE A 222 2.76 -1.92 -19.24
C ILE A 222 2.21 -2.28 -17.85
N GLY A 223 1.55 -1.34 -17.17
CA GLY A 223 1.02 -1.53 -15.82
C GLY A 223 2.10 -1.51 -14.73
N GLY A 224 3.31 -1.06 -15.06
CA GLY A 224 4.41 -0.98 -14.12
C GLY A 224 4.55 0.39 -13.44
N THR A 225 5.34 0.43 -12.38
CA THR A 225 5.73 1.67 -11.67
C THR A 225 7.23 1.87 -11.70
N VAL A 226 7.70 3.11 -11.64
CA VAL A 226 9.11 3.45 -11.51
C VAL A 226 9.35 4.29 -10.27
N GLU A 227 10.33 3.87 -9.47
CA GLU A 227 10.80 4.54 -8.27
C GLU A 227 12.26 4.98 -8.47
N LEU A 228 12.66 6.00 -7.73
CA LEU A 228 13.98 6.61 -7.81
C LEU A 228 14.53 6.82 -6.41
N ALA A 229 15.76 6.37 -6.20
CA ALA A 229 16.58 6.67 -5.04
C ALA A 229 17.91 7.24 -5.54
N SER A 230 18.34 8.39 -5.03
CA SER A 230 19.62 8.99 -5.40
C SER A 230 20.20 9.74 -4.23
N LYS A 231 21.52 9.70 -4.09
CA LYS A 231 22.25 10.46 -3.09
C LYS A 231 23.49 11.07 -3.72
N GLU A 232 23.65 12.37 -3.56
CA GLU A 232 24.78 13.11 -4.13
C GLU A 232 26.11 12.52 -3.63
N GLY A 233 27.03 12.27 -4.55
CA GLY A 233 28.29 11.59 -4.32
C GLY A 233 28.21 10.07 -4.12
N ARG A 234 27.02 9.44 -4.04
CA ARG A 234 26.90 7.98 -3.86
C ARG A 234 26.24 7.24 -5.02
N GLY A 235 25.57 7.96 -5.91
CA GLY A 235 25.00 7.40 -7.14
C GLY A 235 23.48 7.44 -7.18
N THR A 236 22.91 6.72 -8.13
CA THR A 236 21.47 6.72 -8.42
C THR A 236 20.98 5.31 -8.70
N THR A 237 19.80 4.96 -8.18
CA THR A 237 19.11 3.70 -8.44
C THR A 237 17.67 3.97 -8.88
N PHE A 238 17.31 3.41 -10.02
CA PHE A 238 15.94 3.33 -10.52
C PHE A 238 15.40 1.93 -10.26
N THR A 239 14.21 1.82 -9.69
CA THR A 239 13.53 0.54 -9.43
C THR A 239 12.23 0.51 -10.21
N ILE A 240 12.11 -0.44 -11.13
CA ILE A 240 10.92 -0.66 -11.97
C ILE A 240 10.20 -1.89 -11.41
N LYS A 241 8.90 -1.76 -11.15
CA LYS A 241 8.05 -2.87 -10.71
C LYS A 241 7.02 -3.15 -11.79
N ILE A 242 6.97 -4.39 -12.26
CA ILE A 242 6.06 -4.82 -13.35
C ILE A 242 5.25 -6.02 -12.86
N PRO A 243 3.91 -6.01 -12.92
CA PRO A 243 3.09 -7.18 -12.58
C PRO A 243 3.40 -8.38 -13.47
N LEU A 244 3.39 -9.60 -12.91
CA LEU A 244 3.68 -10.84 -13.64
C LEU A 244 2.51 -11.30 -14.56
N THR A 245 1.30 -10.79 -14.35
CA THR A 245 0.08 -11.23 -15.05
C THR A 245 -0.30 -10.33 -16.22
N LEU A 246 -1.13 -10.83 -17.14
CA LEU A 246 -2.04 -9.93 -17.88
C LEU A 246 -2.77 -9.07 -16.84
N ALA A 247 -2.84 -7.75 -17.05
CA ALA A 247 -3.27 -6.81 -16.03
C ALA A 247 -4.71 -7.08 -15.58
N ILE A 248 -4.88 -7.91 -14.55
CA ILE A 248 -6.13 -8.09 -13.81
C ILE A 248 -6.12 -7.00 -12.75
N VAL A 249 -7.13 -6.15 -12.77
CA VAL A 249 -7.25 -5.02 -11.85
C VAL A 249 -8.56 -5.15 -11.08
N SER A 250 -8.52 -4.93 -9.78
CA SER A 250 -9.74 -4.75 -8.98
C SER A 250 -10.35 -3.39 -9.30
N ALA A 251 -11.57 -3.38 -9.84
CA ALA A 251 -12.27 -2.17 -10.22
C ALA A 251 -13.69 -2.16 -9.65
N LEU A 252 -14.12 -1.00 -9.19
CA LEU A 252 -15.49 -0.72 -8.82
C LEU A 252 -16.29 -0.44 -10.09
N ILE A 253 -17.39 -1.17 -10.30
CA ILE A 253 -18.26 -0.89 -11.45
C ILE A 253 -19.20 0.25 -11.06
N VAL A 254 -19.21 1.31 -11.88
CA VAL A 254 -19.95 2.55 -11.60
C VAL A 254 -20.80 2.96 -12.80
N GLU A 255 -21.87 3.70 -12.56
CA GLU A 255 -22.78 4.21 -13.59
C GLU A 255 -22.70 5.73 -13.65
N ALA A 256 -22.68 6.28 -14.87
CA ALA A 256 -22.83 7.71 -15.12
C ALA A 256 -23.48 7.96 -16.49
N GLY A 257 -24.51 8.79 -16.52
CA GLY A 257 -25.30 9.07 -17.73
C GLY A 257 -25.99 7.82 -18.29
N GLY A 258 -26.33 6.85 -17.43
CA GLY A 258 -26.88 5.55 -17.84
C GLY A 258 -25.88 4.56 -18.43
N GLU A 259 -24.60 4.93 -18.53
CA GLU A 259 -23.52 4.07 -19.04
C GLU A 259 -22.66 3.52 -17.89
N ARG A 260 -22.13 2.31 -18.05
CA ARG A 260 -21.28 1.65 -17.05
C ARG A 260 -19.79 1.85 -17.34
N PHE A 261 -19.02 2.08 -16.28
CA PHE A 261 -17.58 2.26 -16.31
C PHE A 261 -16.91 1.45 -15.20
N ALA A 262 -15.64 1.11 -15.41
CA ALA A 262 -14.81 0.51 -14.38
C ALA A 262 -13.90 1.58 -13.76
N LEU A 263 -13.97 1.77 -12.44
CA LEU A 263 -13.14 2.69 -11.69
C LEU A 263 -12.10 1.88 -10.88
N PRO A 264 -10.79 1.98 -11.18
CA PRO A 264 -9.76 1.25 -10.45
C PRO A 264 -9.80 1.54 -8.94
N GLN A 265 -9.88 0.48 -8.13
CA GLN A 265 -10.09 0.62 -6.68
C GLN A 265 -8.90 1.28 -5.97
N ILE A 266 -7.68 1.11 -6.50
CA ILE A 266 -6.44 1.65 -5.92
C ILE A 266 -6.45 3.17 -5.73
N GLY A 267 -7.26 3.89 -6.51
CA GLY A 267 -7.39 5.35 -6.40
C GLY A 267 -8.56 5.81 -5.54
N VAL A 268 -9.45 4.90 -5.09
CA VAL A 268 -10.67 5.22 -4.37
C VAL A 268 -10.39 5.23 -2.87
N VAL A 269 -10.56 6.38 -2.23
CA VAL A 269 -10.41 6.55 -0.78
C VAL A 269 -11.69 6.14 -0.06
N GLU A 270 -12.83 6.67 -0.52
CA GLU A 270 -14.14 6.39 0.04
C GLU A 270 -15.24 6.69 -0.99
N LEU A 271 -16.43 6.14 -0.76
CA LEU A 271 -17.64 6.41 -1.53
C LEU A 271 -18.63 7.15 -0.65
N VAL A 272 -19.03 8.34 -1.06
CA VAL A 272 -19.96 9.18 -0.30
C VAL A 272 -21.29 9.25 -1.04
N ARG A 273 -22.37 8.83 -0.38
CA ARG A 273 -23.72 9.04 -0.92
C ARG A 273 -24.12 10.50 -0.71
N VAL A 274 -24.59 11.14 -1.77
CA VAL A 274 -25.03 12.54 -1.76
C VAL A 274 -26.51 12.62 -2.09
N GLY A 275 -27.22 13.53 -1.41
CA GLY A 275 -28.67 13.69 -1.57
C GLY A 275 -29.52 12.61 -0.88
N GLY A 276 -30.84 12.68 -1.04
CA GLY A 276 -31.80 11.72 -0.47
C GLY A 276 -32.32 12.09 0.91
N GLY A 277 -33.08 13.20 1.02
CA GLY A 277 -34.11 13.49 2.04
C GLY A 277 -33.80 13.39 3.55
N GLN A 278 -32.67 12.83 3.98
CA GLN A 278 -32.29 12.66 5.37
C GLN A 278 -31.65 13.95 5.90
N GLU A 279 -32.08 14.39 7.07
CA GLU A 279 -31.47 15.52 7.78
C GLU A 279 -30.00 15.20 8.08
N GLY A 280 -29.08 16.01 7.54
CA GLY A 280 -27.64 15.85 7.75
C GLY A 280 -26.85 15.15 6.63
N ALA A 281 -27.51 14.64 5.58
CA ALA A 281 -26.80 14.05 4.44
C ALA A 281 -25.94 15.11 3.71
N PRO A 282 -24.69 14.77 3.32
CA PRO A 282 -23.80 15.71 2.64
C PRO A 282 -24.37 16.09 1.27
N ARG A 283 -24.38 17.40 0.98
CA ARG A 283 -24.94 17.97 -0.26
C ARG A 283 -23.84 18.52 -1.15
N ILE A 284 -24.08 18.43 -2.45
CA ILE A 284 -23.23 19.09 -3.44
C ILE A 284 -23.53 20.60 -3.39
N GLU A 285 -22.54 21.38 -2.96
CA GLU A 285 -22.54 22.84 -3.03
C GLU A 285 -21.91 23.28 -4.36
N ARG A 286 -22.18 24.51 -4.81
CA ARG A 286 -21.45 25.11 -5.94
C ARG A 286 -20.74 26.36 -5.47
N ILE A 287 -19.44 26.43 -5.75
CA ILE A 287 -18.64 27.64 -5.57
C ILE A 287 -18.27 28.14 -6.96
N LYS A 288 -18.86 29.28 -7.34
CA LYS A 288 -18.85 29.75 -8.75
C LYS A 288 -19.43 28.66 -9.66
N ASP A 289 -18.66 28.20 -10.63
CA ASP A 289 -19.08 27.17 -11.59
C ASP A 289 -18.69 25.74 -11.17
N THR A 290 -17.83 25.57 -10.16
CA THR A 290 -17.30 24.27 -9.73
C THR A 290 -18.19 23.63 -8.66
N PRO A 291 -18.70 22.41 -8.88
CA PRO A 291 -19.38 21.66 -7.83
C PRO A 291 -18.36 21.20 -6.79
N VAL A 292 -18.71 21.30 -5.52
CA VAL A 292 -17.87 20.93 -4.38
C VAL A 292 -18.69 20.15 -3.35
N LEU A 293 -18.07 19.21 -2.66
CA LEU A 293 -18.65 18.50 -1.54
C LEU A 293 -17.95 18.94 -0.26
N ARG A 294 -18.72 19.35 0.74
CA ARG A 294 -18.17 19.59 2.08
C ARG A 294 -18.06 18.25 2.82
N LEU A 295 -16.86 17.68 2.80
CA LEU A 295 -16.56 16.41 3.45
C LEU A 295 -15.69 16.68 4.66
N ARG A 296 -16.23 16.44 5.87
CA ARG A 296 -15.53 16.64 7.16
C ARG A 296 -14.93 18.07 7.27
N ASP A 297 -15.76 19.07 7.02
CA ASP A 297 -15.44 20.51 7.01
C ASP A 297 -14.42 20.97 5.95
N ARG A 298 -14.10 20.13 4.96
CA ARG A 298 -13.24 20.49 3.83
C ARG A 298 -13.98 20.45 2.51
N LEU A 299 -13.64 21.39 1.64
CA LEU A 299 -14.20 21.49 0.31
C LEU A 299 -13.46 20.53 -0.62
N LEU A 300 -14.12 19.45 -1.00
CA LEU A 300 -13.65 18.50 -2.00
C LEU A 300 -14.18 18.96 -3.38
N PRO A 301 -13.31 19.31 -4.34
CA PRO A 301 -13.76 19.64 -5.69
C PRO A 301 -14.35 18.40 -6.37
N LEU A 302 -15.48 18.56 -7.03
CA LEU A 302 -16.17 17.49 -7.73
C LEU A 302 -16.07 17.64 -9.24
N VAL A 303 -16.07 16.50 -9.92
CA VAL A 303 -16.17 16.37 -11.36
C VAL A 303 -17.39 15.51 -11.66
N SER A 304 -18.30 16.01 -12.49
CA SER A 304 -19.37 15.16 -13.04
C SER A 304 -18.81 14.25 -14.13
N LEU A 305 -18.87 12.92 -13.93
CA LEU A 305 -18.41 11.97 -14.94
C LEU A 305 -19.29 12.06 -16.21
N ALA A 306 -20.61 12.14 -16.04
CA ALA A 306 -21.55 12.30 -17.14
C ALA A 306 -21.32 13.61 -17.91
N GLY A 307 -21.08 14.72 -17.21
CA GLY A 307 -20.75 16.00 -17.84
C GLY A 307 -19.40 15.99 -18.56
N LEU A 308 -18.39 15.35 -17.96
CA LEU A 308 -17.05 15.22 -18.53
C LEU A 308 -17.07 14.42 -19.84
N LEU A 309 -17.82 13.32 -19.85
CA LEU A 309 -17.96 12.43 -20.99
C LEU A 309 -19.07 12.87 -21.96
N ARG A 310 -19.77 13.97 -21.67
CA ARG A 310 -20.90 14.51 -22.46
C ARG A 310 -22.02 13.50 -22.70
N LEU A 311 -22.33 12.70 -21.68
CA LEU A 311 -23.34 11.65 -21.72
C LEU A 311 -24.75 12.15 -21.37
N ALA A 312 -24.85 13.25 -20.63
CA ALA A 312 -26.10 13.90 -20.25
C ALA A 312 -26.15 15.36 -20.71
N SER A 313 -27.36 15.90 -20.91
CA SER A 313 -27.57 17.33 -21.15
C SER A 313 -27.06 18.16 -19.98
N ALA A 314 -26.31 19.23 -20.26
CA ALA A 314 -25.50 20.00 -19.31
C ALA A 314 -26.24 20.66 -18.12
N GLU A 315 -27.56 20.48 -17.97
CA GLU A 315 -28.39 21.24 -17.03
C GLU A 315 -28.77 20.47 -15.75
N GLU A 316 -28.58 19.16 -15.67
CA GLU A 316 -28.94 18.37 -14.48
C GLU A 316 -27.71 17.71 -13.86
N VAL A 317 -27.03 18.43 -12.95
CA VAL A 317 -26.20 17.74 -11.94
C VAL A 317 -27.19 17.04 -11.02
N ALA A 318 -27.21 15.71 -11.06
CA ALA A 318 -28.06 14.92 -10.18
C ALA A 318 -27.81 15.35 -8.72
N GLN A 319 -28.86 15.84 -8.06
CA GLN A 319 -28.79 16.22 -6.63
C GLN A 319 -28.71 15.00 -5.71
N GLU A 320 -28.93 13.81 -6.26
CA GLU A 320 -28.86 12.53 -5.59
C GLU A 320 -27.94 11.59 -6.38
N GLY A 321 -27.09 10.84 -5.68
CA GLY A 321 -26.14 9.93 -6.32
C GLY A 321 -25.00 9.55 -5.39
N PHE A 322 -23.87 9.21 -5.99
CA PHE A 322 -22.64 8.85 -5.28
C PHE A 322 -21.50 9.75 -5.71
N VAL A 323 -20.56 9.98 -4.79
CA VAL A 323 -19.30 10.65 -5.05
C VAL A 323 -18.18 9.67 -4.70
N ALA A 324 -17.42 9.25 -5.69
CA ALA A 324 -16.18 8.52 -5.45
C ALA A 324 -15.05 9.50 -5.15
N VAL A 325 -14.53 9.46 -3.92
CA VAL A 325 -13.41 10.29 -3.48
C VAL A 325 -12.13 9.64 -3.97
N MET A 326 -11.45 10.32 -4.88
CA MET A 326 -10.23 9.85 -5.52
C MET A 326 -9.00 10.52 -4.91
N GLN A 327 -7.97 9.73 -4.63
CA GLN A 327 -6.63 10.23 -4.29
C GLN A 327 -5.68 9.96 -5.45
N VAL A 328 -5.17 11.04 -6.04
CA VAL A 328 -4.20 10.98 -7.13
C VAL A 328 -2.96 11.77 -6.74
N GLY A 329 -1.87 11.05 -6.42
CA GLY A 329 -0.67 11.65 -5.85
C GLY A 329 -0.98 12.35 -4.53
N GLY A 330 -0.71 13.65 -4.45
CA GLY A 330 -1.02 14.49 -3.28
C GLY A 330 -2.38 15.19 -3.34
N GLN A 331 -3.18 15.00 -4.40
CA GLN A 331 -4.43 15.72 -4.63
C GLN A 331 -5.65 14.81 -4.46
N ALA A 332 -6.68 15.33 -3.81
CA ALA A 332 -7.97 14.66 -3.64
C ALA A 332 -9.06 15.38 -4.44
N PHE A 333 -9.91 14.63 -5.12
CA PHE A 333 -11.09 15.14 -5.82
C PHE A 333 -12.21 14.10 -5.83
N GLY A 334 -13.45 14.53 -6.00
CA GLY A 334 -14.59 13.62 -6.11
C GLY A 334 -15.05 13.44 -7.56
N ILE A 335 -15.48 12.23 -7.90
CA ILE A 335 -16.18 11.94 -9.15
C ILE A 335 -17.65 11.70 -8.82
N ILE A 336 -18.54 12.49 -9.39
CA ILE A 336 -20.00 12.32 -9.26
C ILE A 336 -20.45 11.19 -10.19
N LEU A 337 -21.17 10.25 -9.61
CA LEU A 337 -21.66 9.00 -10.21
C LEU A 337 -23.17 8.87 -9.91
N ASP A 338 -23.89 8.24 -10.82
CA ASP A 338 -25.32 7.99 -10.64
C ASP A 338 -25.52 6.80 -9.69
N ARG A 339 -24.77 5.72 -9.94
CA ARG A 339 -24.83 4.49 -9.17
C ARG A 339 -23.46 3.87 -9.01
N VAL A 340 -23.33 3.09 -7.96
CA VAL A 340 -22.17 2.23 -7.69
C VAL A 340 -22.67 0.80 -7.56
N PHE A 341 -22.00 -0.11 -8.27
CA PHE A 341 -22.22 -1.55 -8.20
C PHE A 341 -21.08 -2.20 -7.40
N ASP A 342 -21.00 -3.53 -7.45
CA ASP A 342 -19.94 -4.30 -6.79
C ASP A 342 -18.55 -4.09 -7.42
N THR A 343 -17.55 -4.52 -6.66
CA THR A 343 -16.17 -4.64 -7.13
C THR A 343 -16.00 -5.92 -7.94
N GLU A 344 -15.36 -5.81 -9.11
CA GLU A 344 -15.03 -6.93 -9.98
C GLU A 344 -13.53 -6.97 -10.32
N GLU A 345 -12.99 -8.18 -10.47
CA GLU A 345 -11.67 -8.39 -11.05
C GLU A 345 -11.79 -8.38 -12.57
N ILE A 346 -11.23 -7.34 -13.19
CA ILE A 346 -11.37 -7.10 -14.63
C ILE A 346 -10.05 -7.30 -15.36
N VAL A 347 -10.10 -7.90 -16.54
CA VAL A 347 -8.94 -8.01 -17.42
C VAL A 347 -8.82 -6.73 -18.24
N VAL A 348 -7.72 -6.00 -18.07
CA VAL A 348 -7.46 -4.75 -18.78
C VAL A 348 -6.98 -5.05 -20.20
N LYS A 349 -7.77 -4.63 -21.18
CA LYS A 349 -7.37 -4.58 -22.59
C LYS A 349 -6.93 -3.15 -22.93
N PRO A 350 -5.77 -2.94 -23.59
CA PRO A 350 -5.32 -1.61 -23.98
C PRO A 350 -6.36 -0.89 -24.85
N VAL A 351 -6.43 0.43 -24.71
CA VAL A 351 -7.27 1.28 -25.56
C VAL A 351 -6.79 1.19 -27.02
N ALA A 352 -7.74 1.06 -27.96
CA ALA A 352 -7.43 1.00 -29.38
C ALA A 352 -6.63 2.26 -29.84
N PRO A 353 -5.67 2.12 -30.77
CA PRO A 353 -4.82 3.25 -31.19
C PRO A 353 -5.58 4.51 -31.64
N ILE A 354 -6.77 4.34 -32.23
CA ILE A 354 -7.64 5.44 -32.66
C ILE A 354 -8.16 6.29 -31.49
N LEU A 355 -8.31 5.69 -30.31
CA LEU A 355 -8.80 6.33 -29.09
C LEU A 355 -7.66 6.83 -28.17
N ARG A 356 -6.39 6.72 -28.59
CA ARG A 356 -5.21 7.10 -27.78
C ARG A 356 -5.22 8.56 -27.30
N HIS A 357 -5.91 9.45 -28.01
CA HIS A 357 -6.02 10.86 -27.65
C HIS A 357 -7.01 11.11 -26.49
N VAL A 358 -7.83 10.13 -26.14
CA VAL A 358 -8.79 10.21 -25.03
C VAL A 358 -8.08 9.79 -23.74
N THR A 359 -7.55 10.77 -23.02
CA THR A 359 -6.70 10.55 -21.84
C THR A 359 -7.45 10.13 -20.58
N MET A 360 -8.78 10.09 -20.61
CA MET A 360 -9.64 9.77 -19.47
C MET A 360 -9.81 8.27 -19.22
N PHE A 361 -9.29 7.42 -20.12
CA PHE A 361 -9.41 5.98 -20.03
C PHE A 361 -8.03 5.30 -20.01
N SER A 362 -7.86 4.33 -19.12
CA SER A 362 -6.66 3.50 -19.00
C SER A 362 -6.76 2.23 -19.86
N GLY A 363 -7.98 1.80 -20.20
CA GLY A 363 -8.24 0.57 -20.93
C GLY A 363 -9.72 0.37 -21.20
N ASN A 364 -10.05 -0.81 -21.69
CA ASN A 364 -11.40 -1.36 -21.73
C ASN A 364 -11.39 -2.77 -21.14
N THR A 365 -12.56 -3.25 -20.74
CA THR A 365 -12.75 -4.63 -20.29
C THR A 365 -14.11 -5.15 -20.74
N ILE A 366 -14.31 -6.45 -20.57
CA ILE A 366 -15.57 -7.13 -20.87
C ILE A 366 -16.11 -7.65 -19.54
N LEU A 367 -17.33 -7.25 -19.19
CA LEU A 367 -18.00 -7.68 -17.96
C LEU A 367 -18.56 -9.10 -18.08
N GLY A 368 -19.02 -9.62 -16.93
CA GLY A 368 -19.66 -10.92 -16.82
C GLY A 368 -20.90 -11.11 -17.70
N ASP A 369 -21.54 -10.03 -18.15
CA ASP A 369 -22.70 -10.06 -19.05
C ASP A 369 -22.32 -9.90 -20.54
N GLY A 370 -21.02 -9.82 -20.85
CA GLY A 370 -20.49 -9.61 -22.20
C GLY A 370 -20.49 -8.14 -22.64
N SER A 371 -20.95 -7.21 -21.80
CA SER A 371 -20.87 -5.79 -22.10
C SER A 371 -19.42 -5.30 -22.09
N VAL A 372 -19.08 -4.43 -23.04
CA VAL A 372 -17.77 -3.80 -23.11
C VAL A 372 -17.85 -2.47 -22.39
N ILE A 373 -17.05 -2.29 -21.34
CA ILE A 373 -17.01 -1.05 -20.56
C ILE A 373 -15.61 -0.45 -20.60
N MET A 374 -15.55 0.87 -20.47
CA MET A 374 -14.27 1.60 -20.41
C MET A 374 -13.76 1.66 -18.97
N ILE A 375 -12.44 1.55 -18.82
CA ILE A 375 -11.76 1.67 -17.52
C ILE A 375 -11.28 3.11 -17.39
N LEU A 376 -11.74 3.80 -16.35
CA LEU A 376 -11.39 5.19 -16.07
C LEU A 376 -9.93 5.32 -15.65
N ASP A 377 -9.26 6.39 -16.09
CA ASP A 377 -7.96 6.82 -15.56
C ASP A 377 -8.17 8.04 -14.65
N PRO A 378 -8.10 7.87 -13.31
CA PRO A 378 -8.22 8.98 -12.37
C PRO A 378 -7.20 10.10 -12.61
N ASN A 379 -5.98 9.76 -13.06
CA ASN A 379 -4.97 10.76 -13.41
C ASN A 379 -5.39 11.55 -14.65
N GLY A 380 -5.91 10.84 -15.64
CA GLY A 380 -6.49 11.40 -16.87
C GLY A 380 -7.60 12.40 -16.59
N ILE A 381 -8.54 12.01 -15.73
CA ILE A 381 -9.68 12.84 -15.31
C ILE A 381 -9.20 14.09 -14.57
N ALA A 382 -8.29 13.95 -13.61
CA ALA A 382 -7.73 15.08 -12.87
C ALA A 382 -7.05 16.11 -13.81
N ARG A 383 -6.25 15.62 -14.78
CA ARG A 383 -5.61 16.47 -15.79
C ARG A 383 -6.62 17.18 -16.70
N ALA A 384 -7.63 16.46 -17.18
CA ALA A 384 -8.60 17.01 -18.13
C ALA A 384 -9.55 18.05 -17.51
N THR A 385 -9.74 18.00 -16.19
CA THR A 385 -10.67 18.85 -15.47
C THR A 385 -10.00 20.04 -14.79
N GLY A 386 -8.67 20.10 -14.77
CA GLY A 386 -7.92 21.19 -14.13
C GLY A 386 -8.16 21.27 -12.62
N VAL A 387 -8.69 20.21 -12.00
CA VAL A 387 -8.95 20.18 -10.55
C VAL A 387 -7.60 20.30 -9.83
N GLY A 388 -7.36 21.48 -9.25
CA GLY A 388 -6.09 21.86 -8.64
C GLY A 388 -5.31 22.98 -9.34
N ALA A 389 -5.69 23.40 -10.56
CA ALA A 389 -4.99 24.42 -11.34
C ALA A 389 -5.34 25.88 -10.95
N ASP A 390 -6.53 26.14 -10.38
CA ASP A 390 -7.05 27.50 -10.16
C ASP A 390 -7.37 27.91 -8.70
N ALA A 391 -6.96 27.14 -7.69
CA ALA A 391 -7.11 27.56 -6.30
C ALA A 391 -5.99 28.57 -5.91
N PRO A 392 -6.30 29.72 -5.27
CA PRO A 392 -5.30 30.65 -4.75
C PRO A 392 -4.29 29.92 -3.85
N ALA A 393 -3.02 30.34 -3.88
CA ALA A 393 -1.92 29.71 -3.14
C ALA A 393 -2.19 29.55 -1.62
N GLU A 394 -3.05 30.40 -1.05
CA GLU A 394 -3.51 30.32 0.34
C GLU A 394 -4.38 29.08 0.63
N GLU A 395 -5.21 28.65 -0.33
CA GLU A 395 -6.15 27.52 -0.21
C GLU A 395 -5.47 26.18 -0.48
N ARG A 396 -4.48 26.15 -1.38
CA ARG A 396 -3.58 24.98 -1.55
C ARG A 396 -2.77 24.72 -0.28
N ARG A 397 -2.28 25.76 0.40
CA ARG A 397 -1.59 25.63 1.70
C ARG A 397 -2.48 25.05 2.79
N ARG A 398 -3.76 25.44 2.84
CA ARG A 398 -4.73 24.79 3.74
C ARG A 398 -4.96 23.33 3.36
N ASN A 399 -5.14 23.00 2.09
CA ASN A 399 -5.42 21.61 1.70
C ASN A 399 -4.22 20.66 1.82
N VAL A 400 -2.98 21.15 1.63
CA VAL A 400 -1.73 20.37 1.78
C VAL A 400 -1.29 20.26 3.25
N ALA A 401 -1.41 21.34 4.04
CA ALA A 401 -1.16 21.25 5.48
C ALA A 401 -2.24 20.42 6.21
N ALA A 402 -3.47 20.44 5.69
CA ALA A 402 -4.56 19.69 6.28
C ALA A 402 -4.54 18.20 5.83
N SER A 403 -3.93 17.82 4.70
CA SER A 403 -3.71 16.40 4.39
C SER A 403 -2.68 15.72 5.30
N ALA A 404 -1.75 16.48 5.88
CA ALA A 404 -0.93 16.00 7.00
C ALA A 404 -1.73 15.88 8.32
N ALA A 405 -2.72 16.76 8.55
CA ALA A 405 -3.61 16.73 9.73
C ALA A 405 -4.81 15.77 9.61
N LEU A 406 -5.01 15.10 8.47
CA LEU A 406 -6.15 14.19 8.21
C LEU A 406 -6.11 12.89 9.03
N ARG A 407 -5.07 12.68 9.85
CA ARG A 407 -4.91 11.50 10.69
C ARG A 407 -5.48 11.62 12.11
N SER A 408 -5.96 12.79 12.56
CA SER A 408 -6.32 12.97 13.98
C SER A 408 -7.78 13.35 14.31
N ASP A 409 -8.72 13.32 13.35
CA ASP A 409 -10.14 13.63 13.66
C ASP A 409 -11.15 12.83 12.79
N ALA A 410 -10.77 11.62 12.37
CA ALA A 410 -11.59 10.77 11.51
C ALA A 410 -12.78 10.15 12.27
N ARG A 411 -14.00 10.34 11.74
CA ARG A 411 -15.14 9.48 12.07
C ARG A 411 -14.92 8.13 11.40
N SER A 412 -15.11 7.06 12.16
CA SER A 412 -14.90 5.69 11.68
C SER A 412 -16.27 5.00 11.57
N SER A 413 -16.49 4.25 10.49
CA SER A 413 -17.65 3.36 10.40
C SER A 413 -17.42 2.18 11.34
N LEU A 414 -18.30 2.00 12.31
CA LEU A 414 -18.22 0.98 13.35
C LEU A 414 -19.37 0.01 13.18
N LEU A 415 -19.05 -1.29 13.22
CA LEU A 415 -20.03 -2.35 13.33
C LEU A 415 -20.30 -2.60 14.83
N LEU A 416 -21.55 -2.42 15.24
CA LEU A 416 -22.04 -2.71 16.57
C LEU A 416 -22.65 -4.11 16.65
N PHE A 417 -22.30 -4.85 17.68
CA PHE A 417 -22.73 -6.23 17.87
C PHE A 417 -22.74 -6.63 19.35
N ARG A 418 -23.31 -7.79 19.66
CA ARG A 418 -23.28 -8.43 20.99
C ARG A 418 -22.55 -9.76 20.89
N ALA A 419 -21.69 -10.04 21.87
CA ALA A 419 -20.96 -11.29 21.94
C ALA A 419 -20.61 -11.62 23.39
N GLY A 420 -21.13 -12.73 23.89
CA GLY A 420 -20.86 -13.30 25.20
C GLY A 420 -21.53 -12.61 26.39
N ASP A 421 -21.98 -11.36 26.25
CA ASP A 421 -22.75 -10.62 27.24
C ASP A 421 -23.68 -9.58 26.56
N GLU A 422 -24.55 -8.93 27.36
CA GLU A 422 -25.52 -7.95 26.87
C GLU A 422 -24.91 -6.58 26.49
N THR A 423 -23.62 -6.38 26.76
CA THR A 423 -22.92 -5.12 26.52
C THR A 423 -22.63 -4.99 25.03
N PRO A 424 -23.04 -3.88 24.39
CA PRO A 424 -22.69 -3.60 23.00
C PRO A 424 -21.17 -3.58 22.82
N LYS A 425 -20.71 -4.20 21.74
CA LYS A 425 -19.32 -4.23 21.31
C LYS A 425 -19.20 -3.59 19.94
N ALA A 426 -18.06 -2.97 19.66
CA ALA A 426 -17.79 -2.27 18.42
C ALA A 426 -16.48 -2.73 17.78
N VAL A 427 -16.48 -2.84 16.45
CA VAL A 427 -15.26 -3.00 15.65
C VAL A 427 -15.29 -2.06 14.44
N PRO A 428 -14.16 -1.45 14.04
CA PRO A 428 -14.09 -0.73 12.77
C PRO A 428 -14.48 -1.63 11.60
N LEU A 429 -15.45 -1.18 10.80
CA LEU A 429 -16.00 -1.97 9.70
C LEU A 429 -14.91 -2.35 8.67
N GLY A 430 -13.93 -1.47 8.45
CA GLY A 430 -12.81 -1.72 7.55
C GLY A 430 -11.88 -2.87 7.98
N LEU A 431 -11.96 -3.33 9.23
CA LEU A 431 -11.21 -4.50 9.73
C LEU A 431 -11.99 -5.80 9.54
N VAL A 432 -13.29 -5.73 9.27
CA VAL A 432 -14.13 -6.89 9.04
C VAL A 432 -13.99 -7.30 7.58
N ALA A 433 -13.30 -8.41 7.32
CA ALA A 433 -13.17 -8.94 5.98
C ALA A 433 -14.52 -9.43 5.45
N ARG A 434 -15.37 -10.00 6.33
CA ARG A 434 -16.73 -10.41 5.99
C ARG A 434 -17.61 -10.62 7.23
N LEU A 435 -18.93 -10.44 7.07
CA LEU A 435 -19.94 -10.96 7.99
C LEU A 435 -20.53 -12.23 7.38
N GLU A 436 -20.39 -13.36 8.07
CA GLU A 436 -20.92 -14.65 7.66
C GLU A 436 -22.02 -15.09 8.62
N ASP A 437 -23.03 -15.77 8.09
CA ASP A 437 -24.06 -16.42 8.89
C ASP A 437 -23.97 -17.92 8.65
N ILE A 438 -23.45 -18.67 9.62
CA ILE A 438 -23.02 -20.06 9.45
C ILE A 438 -24.09 -21.02 10.02
N PRO A 439 -24.56 -22.03 9.28
CA PRO A 439 -25.40 -23.08 9.84
C PRO A 439 -24.70 -23.74 11.03
N ALA A 440 -25.36 -23.80 12.19
CA ALA A 440 -24.72 -24.26 13.41
C ALA A 440 -24.36 -25.77 13.39
N GLU A 441 -24.83 -26.51 12.39
CA GLU A 441 -24.42 -27.90 12.08
C GLU A 441 -23.06 -27.99 11.35
N ARG A 442 -22.58 -26.92 10.72
CA ARG A 442 -21.26 -26.85 10.06
C ARG A 442 -20.13 -26.47 11.02
N ILE A 443 -20.48 -26.11 12.26
CA ILE A 443 -19.50 -25.81 13.30
C ILE A 443 -19.11 -27.13 13.95
N GLU A 444 -17.87 -27.55 13.71
CA GLU A 444 -17.29 -28.77 14.25
C GLU A 444 -16.34 -28.43 15.41
N MET A 445 -16.05 -29.41 16.28
CA MET A 445 -15.11 -29.22 17.38
C MET A 445 -13.79 -29.90 17.05
N SER A 446 -12.68 -29.18 17.19
CA SER A 446 -11.35 -29.76 17.16
C SER A 446 -10.63 -29.44 18.47
N GLY A 447 -10.51 -30.46 19.33
CA GLY A 447 -10.12 -30.27 20.71
C GLY A 447 -11.16 -29.43 21.47
N ALA A 448 -10.72 -28.33 22.08
CA ALA A 448 -11.59 -27.39 22.79
C ALA A 448 -12.09 -26.22 21.90
N THR A 449 -11.64 -26.15 20.65
CA THR A 449 -11.87 -25.00 19.77
C THR A 449 -12.95 -25.33 18.73
N PRO A 450 -14.01 -24.51 18.60
CA PRO A 450 -14.96 -24.65 17.51
C PRO A 450 -14.33 -24.17 16.20
N VAL A 451 -14.59 -24.89 15.12
CA VAL A 451 -14.01 -24.64 13.78
C VAL A 451 -15.08 -24.80 12.71
N VAL A 452 -14.85 -24.18 11.55
CA VAL A 452 -15.69 -24.38 10.36
C VAL A 452 -14.79 -24.52 9.14
N GLN A 453 -15.18 -25.38 8.21
CA GLN A 453 -14.52 -25.45 6.92
C GLN A 453 -14.87 -24.19 6.10
N TYR A 454 -13.87 -23.36 5.83
CA TYR A 454 -14.04 -22.09 5.13
C TYR A 454 -12.97 -21.95 4.03
N ARG A 455 -13.43 -21.75 2.79
CA ARG A 455 -12.58 -21.58 1.59
C ARG A 455 -11.46 -22.62 1.42
N GLY A 456 -11.75 -23.88 1.76
CA GLY A 456 -10.80 -24.99 1.61
C GLY A 456 -9.81 -25.17 2.77
N GLY A 457 -9.84 -24.29 3.78
CA GLY A 457 -9.11 -24.42 5.04
C GLY A 457 -10.03 -24.56 6.25
N LEU A 458 -9.44 -24.86 7.41
CA LEU A 458 -10.16 -24.80 8.69
C LEU A 458 -10.02 -23.40 9.28
N MET A 459 -11.14 -22.73 9.48
CA MET A 459 -11.20 -21.44 10.16
C MET A 459 -11.58 -21.66 11.62
N PRO A 460 -10.73 -21.27 12.59
CA PRO A 460 -11.09 -21.29 13.99
C PRO A 460 -12.15 -20.24 14.30
N LEU A 461 -13.10 -20.61 15.14
CA LEU A 461 -14.13 -19.75 15.68
C LEU A 461 -13.78 -19.41 17.12
N VAL A 462 -13.75 -18.12 17.43
CA VAL A 462 -13.38 -17.60 18.75
C VAL A 462 -14.57 -16.90 19.38
N ALA A 463 -14.82 -17.19 20.65
CA ALA A 463 -15.84 -16.52 21.43
C ALA A 463 -15.23 -15.44 22.31
N VAL A 464 -15.93 -14.31 22.44
CA VAL A 464 -15.50 -13.18 23.28
C VAL A 464 -15.54 -13.51 24.78
N SER A 465 -16.40 -14.45 25.19
CA SER A 465 -16.49 -14.94 26.58
C SER A 465 -16.11 -16.42 26.67
N PRO A 466 -15.30 -16.81 27.67
CA PRO A 466 -14.97 -18.21 27.91
C PRO A 466 -16.23 -19.00 28.29
N GLY A 467 -16.42 -20.15 27.65
CA GLY A 467 -17.61 -20.99 27.88
C GLY A 467 -18.77 -20.75 26.91
N TRP A 468 -18.48 -20.30 25.68
CA TRP A 468 -19.49 -20.29 24.62
C TRP A 468 -20.19 -21.65 24.53
N MET A 469 -21.51 -21.61 24.70
CA MET A 469 -22.40 -22.72 24.43
C MET A 469 -23.28 -22.29 23.28
N ARG A 470 -23.48 -23.20 22.31
CA ARG A 470 -24.41 -22.98 21.21
C ARG A 470 -25.75 -22.48 21.77
N PRO A 471 -26.26 -21.31 21.32
CA PRO A 471 -27.53 -20.80 21.82
C PRO A 471 -28.65 -21.82 21.59
N ALA A 472 -29.40 -22.15 22.65
CA ALA A 472 -30.48 -23.12 22.58
C ALA A 472 -31.57 -22.64 21.61
N GLY A 473 -31.68 -23.28 20.44
CA GLY A 473 -32.67 -22.95 19.41
C GLY A 473 -32.13 -22.16 18.20
N ALA A 474 -30.87 -21.74 18.18
CA ALA A 474 -30.29 -21.08 17.01
C ALA A 474 -29.92 -22.09 15.91
N ALA A 475 -30.57 -21.97 14.75
CA ALA A 475 -30.25 -22.76 13.56
C ALA A 475 -28.96 -22.29 12.85
N ARG A 476 -28.60 -21.02 13.04
CA ARG A 476 -27.48 -20.34 12.39
C ARG A 476 -26.76 -19.44 13.39
N GLN A 477 -25.50 -19.15 13.13
CA GLN A 477 -24.57 -18.44 14.01
C GLN A 477 -23.88 -17.34 13.20
N ALA A 478 -24.05 -16.08 13.60
CA ALA A 478 -23.34 -14.96 13.01
C ALA A 478 -21.86 -15.02 13.40
N VAL A 479 -20.99 -14.78 12.41
CA VAL A 479 -19.54 -14.83 12.54
C VAL A 479 -18.92 -13.63 11.82
N LEU A 480 -18.13 -12.84 12.54
CA LEU A 480 -17.30 -11.80 11.94
C LEU A 480 -15.98 -12.42 11.50
N VAL A 481 -15.72 -12.41 10.20
CA VAL A 481 -14.51 -12.96 9.62
C VAL A 481 -13.45 -11.86 9.54
N PHE A 482 -12.30 -12.15 10.13
CA PHE A 482 -11.11 -11.33 10.06
C PHE A 482 -10.05 -12.06 9.24
N THR A 483 -9.30 -11.32 8.42
CA THR A 483 -8.23 -11.87 7.59
C THR A 483 -7.01 -10.98 7.70
N GLU A 484 -5.87 -11.59 8.02
CA GLU A 484 -4.58 -10.91 8.04
C GLU A 484 -3.53 -11.85 7.43
N ASN A 485 -2.86 -11.39 6.37
CA ASN A 485 -2.02 -12.22 5.50
C ASN A 485 -2.79 -13.45 4.98
N ASP A 486 -2.36 -14.66 5.34
CA ASP A 486 -3.00 -15.94 4.99
C ASP A 486 -3.82 -16.56 6.15
N ARG A 487 -3.97 -15.84 7.28
CA ARG A 487 -4.69 -16.34 8.46
C ARG A 487 -6.10 -15.80 8.47
N THR A 488 -7.06 -16.69 8.66
CA THR A 488 -8.48 -16.36 8.75
C THR A 488 -9.04 -16.84 10.08
N MET A 489 -9.80 -16.01 10.76
CA MET A 489 -10.50 -16.35 12.01
C MET A 489 -11.94 -15.84 11.94
N GLY A 490 -12.85 -16.58 12.55
CA GLY A 490 -14.22 -16.12 12.80
C GLY A 490 -14.42 -15.75 14.26
N LEU A 491 -14.93 -14.55 14.54
CA LEU A 491 -15.43 -14.19 15.87
C LEU A 491 -16.91 -14.53 15.96
N LEU A 492 -17.29 -15.34 16.94
CA LEU A 492 -18.68 -15.69 17.23
C LEU A 492 -19.41 -14.47 17.80
N VAL A 493 -20.53 -14.14 17.15
CA VAL A 493 -21.37 -12.99 17.51
C VAL A 493 -22.78 -13.46 17.80
N ASP A 494 -23.35 -13.05 18.91
CA ASP A 494 -24.72 -13.41 19.30
C ASP A 494 -25.74 -12.66 18.45
N GLU A 495 -25.50 -11.37 18.21
CA GLU A 495 -26.40 -10.50 17.46
C GLU A 495 -25.63 -9.32 16.84
N ILE A 496 -25.96 -8.96 15.60
CA ILE A 496 -25.51 -7.71 14.97
C ILE A 496 -26.53 -6.63 15.29
N LEU A 497 -26.08 -5.51 15.87
CA LEU A 497 -26.95 -4.41 16.29
C LEU A 497 -27.14 -3.40 15.16
N ASP A 498 -26.05 -2.80 14.67
CA ASP A 498 -26.11 -1.75 13.64
C ASP A 498 -24.72 -1.44 13.04
N VAL A 499 -24.66 -0.66 11.95
CA VAL A 499 -23.44 -0.02 11.44
C VAL A 499 -23.62 1.49 11.50
N ILE A 500 -22.72 2.16 12.22
CA ILE A 500 -22.85 3.60 12.49
C ILE A 500 -21.55 4.35 12.19
N GLU A 501 -21.66 5.65 11.95
CA GLU A 501 -20.51 6.53 11.75
C GLU A 501 -20.38 7.49 12.92
N GLU A 502 -19.40 7.24 13.79
CA GLU A 502 -19.20 8.07 14.98
C GLU A 502 -17.71 8.36 15.20
N ARG A 503 -17.43 9.41 15.99
CA ARG A 503 -16.05 9.66 16.44
C ARG A 503 -15.76 8.64 17.53
N LEU A 504 -14.73 7.83 17.32
CA LEU A 504 -14.32 6.85 18.29
C LEU A 504 -13.45 7.53 19.36
N ASP A 505 -14.11 8.14 20.36
CA ASP A 505 -13.44 8.63 21.56
C ASP A 505 -13.36 7.49 22.59
N ILE A 506 -12.30 6.69 22.48
CA ILE A 506 -12.09 5.53 23.34
C ILE A 506 -11.57 6.01 24.68
N GLN A 507 -12.38 5.84 25.72
CA GLN A 507 -11.91 5.98 27.07
C GLN A 507 -11.11 4.72 27.44
N PRO A 508 -9.86 4.87 27.91
CA PRO A 508 -9.07 3.75 28.41
C PRO A 508 -9.84 3.06 29.55
N GLY A 509 -10.28 1.81 29.30
CA GLY A 509 -11.22 1.10 30.16
C GLY A 509 -10.71 -0.26 30.62
N SER A 510 -10.41 -0.36 31.92
CA SER A 510 -10.26 -1.56 32.77
C SER A 510 -9.44 -2.76 32.27
N GLY A 511 -8.32 -2.60 31.57
CA GLY A 511 -7.25 -3.61 31.49
C GLY A 511 -7.66 -5.06 31.13
N ARG A 512 -8.80 -5.24 30.46
CA ARG A 512 -9.36 -6.56 30.13
C ARG A 512 -8.74 -7.00 28.80
N PRO A 513 -8.05 -8.15 28.76
CA PRO A 513 -7.44 -8.65 27.52
C PRO A 513 -8.50 -8.79 26.40
N GLY A 514 -8.20 -8.30 25.20
CA GLY A 514 -9.08 -8.37 24.02
C GLY A 514 -9.96 -7.15 23.73
N PHE A 515 -9.80 -6.06 24.47
CA PHE A 515 -10.53 -4.81 24.22
C PHE A 515 -9.58 -3.61 24.24
N ILE A 516 -9.77 -2.70 23.29
CA ILE A 516 -9.01 -1.43 23.19
C ILE A 516 -9.45 -0.47 24.29
N GLY A 517 -10.73 -0.52 24.68
CA GLY A 517 -11.32 0.30 25.74
C GLY A 517 -12.83 0.38 25.62
N SER A 518 -13.42 1.40 26.22
CA SER A 518 -14.87 1.66 26.12
C SER A 518 -15.11 3.02 25.50
N ALA A 519 -16.05 3.11 24.58
CA ALA A 519 -16.50 4.36 23.98
C ALA A 519 -17.99 4.57 24.25
N VAL A 520 -18.41 5.83 24.37
CA VAL A 520 -19.84 6.16 24.38
C VAL A 520 -20.26 6.28 22.93
N ILE A 521 -21.10 5.35 22.49
CA ILE A 521 -21.52 5.22 21.11
C ILE A 521 -23.04 5.19 21.08
N ALA A 522 -23.67 6.06 20.29
CA ALA A 522 -25.13 6.25 20.27
C ALA A 522 -25.75 6.41 21.68
N GLY A 523 -25.03 7.06 22.61
CA GLY A 523 -25.46 7.28 24.00
C GLY A 523 -25.38 6.05 24.92
N LYS A 524 -24.80 4.93 24.46
CA LYS A 524 -24.58 3.72 25.25
C LYS A 524 -23.09 3.44 25.42
N VAL A 525 -22.71 2.92 26.59
CA VAL A 525 -21.34 2.42 26.82
C VAL A 525 -21.14 1.18 25.96
N THR A 526 -20.11 1.22 25.12
CA THR A 526 -19.81 0.20 24.12
C THR A 526 -18.33 -0.17 24.20
N GLU A 527 -18.04 -1.47 24.31
CA GLU A 527 -16.66 -1.96 24.37
C GLU A 527 -16.07 -2.05 22.97
N VAL A 528 -14.89 -1.48 22.74
CA VAL A 528 -14.21 -1.53 21.44
C VAL A 528 -13.26 -2.71 21.42
N LEU A 529 -13.42 -3.61 20.45
CA LEU A 529 -12.68 -4.86 20.37
C LEU A 529 -11.25 -4.65 19.84
N ASP A 530 -10.27 -5.31 20.45
CA ASP A 530 -8.89 -5.37 19.92
C ASP A 530 -8.77 -6.57 18.98
N THR A 531 -8.93 -6.33 17.68
CA THR A 531 -8.90 -7.41 16.68
C THR A 531 -7.56 -8.13 16.62
N ALA A 532 -6.45 -7.43 16.89
CA ALA A 532 -5.11 -8.02 16.87
C ALA A 532 -4.93 -9.03 18.01
N TYR A 533 -5.44 -8.72 19.21
CA TYR A 533 -5.47 -9.65 20.33
C TYR A 533 -6.26 -10.94 20.03
N TRP A 534 -7.42 -10.82 19.40
CA TRP A 534 -8.25 -12.00 19.09
C TRP A 534 -7.62 -12.85 17.97
N LEU A 535 -7.00 -12.22 16.98
CA LEU A 535 -6.24 -12.88 15.91
C LEU A 535 -5.03 -13.66 16.46
N SER A 536 -4.31 -13.12 17.46
CA SER A 536 -3.18 -13.82 18.10
C SER A 536 -3.66 -14.97 19.01
N SER A 537 -4.77 -14.78 19.72
CA SER A 537 -5.37 -15.80 20.60
C SER A 537 -5.85 -17.04 19.83
N ALA A 538 -6.25 -16.90 18.57
CA ALA A 538 -6.58 -18.02 17.68
C ALA A 538 -5.34 -18.76 17.14
N GLY A 539 -4.15 -18.16 17.24
CA GLY A 539 -2.93 -18.58 16.55
C GLY A 539 -1.94 -19.40 17.39
N ASP A 540 -1.91 -19.23 18.72
CA ASP A 540 -0.84 -19.82 19.54
C ASP A 540 -0.94 -21.35 19.69
N ASP A 541 -2.15 -21.91 19.75
CA ASP A 541 -2.36 -23.35 19.95
C ASP A 541 -2.76 -24.11 18.67
N TRP A 542 -3.34 -23.44 17.66
CA TRP A 542 -3.98 -24.13 16.53
C TRP A 542 -3.01 -24.52 15.40
N PHE A 543 -1.93 -23.76 15.20
CA PHE A 543 -0.91 -24.04 14.17
C PHE A 543 0.33 -24.75 14.73
N ARG A 544 0.47 -24.86 16.06
CA ARG A 544 1.53 -25.67 16.70
C ARG A 544 1.04 -27.10 16.88
N GLY A 545 1.20 -27.90 15.82
CA GLY A 545 1.22 -29.34 15.96
C GLY A 545 2.29 -29.76 16.97
N SER A 546 1.85 -30.14 18.17
CA SER A 546 2.61 -30.88 19.19
C SER A 546 4.00 -30.33 19.55
N ARG A 547 4.10 -29.54 20.63
CA ARG A 547 5.23 -29.66 21.57
C ARG A 547 4.95 -29.01 22.94
N GLY A 548 4.83 -29.89 23.94
CA GLY A 548 5.30 -29.78 25.32
C GLY A 548 5.27 -28.43 26.04
N ALA A 549 4.46 -28.39 27.10
CA ALA A 549 4.59 -27.48 28.21
C ALA A 549 6.04 -27.32 28.72
N ALA A 550 6.49 -26.06 28.85
CA ALA A 550 7.60 -25.65 29.71
C ALA A 550 7.31 -24.20 30.18
N SER A 551 6.97 -23.99 31.46
CA SER A 551 7.90 -23.57 32.53
C SER A 551 8.16 -22.05 32.61
N GLY A 552 7.34 -21.34 33.38
CA GLY A 552 7.76 -20.48 34.50
C GLY A 552 8.88 -19.42 34.36
N ALA A 553 9.21 -18.91 33.17
CA ALA A 553 10.19 -17.81 33.03
C ALA A 553 9.53 -16.43 33.23
N ALA A 554 10.23 -15.52 33.93
CA ALA A 554 9.80 -14.13 34.09
C ALA A 554 9.78 -13.40 32.73
N ARG A 555 8.73 -12.61 32.49
CA ARG A 555 8.56 -11.85 31.25
C ARG A 555 9.57 -10.69 31.19
N PRO A 556 10.35 -10.52 30.10
CA PRO A 556 11.28 -9.40 29.99
C PRO A 556 10.53 -8.06 29.97
N ARG A 557 11.01 -7.09 30.73
CA ARG A 557 10.42 -5.77 30.91
C ARG A 557 10.94 -4.80 29.85
N LEU A 558 10.04 -4.23 29.05
CA LEU A 558 10.38 -3.27 27.98
C LEU A 558 9.89 -1.87 28.32
N LEU A 559 10.71 -0.87 28.02
CA LEU A 559 10.29 0.53 28.02
C LEU A 559 10.08 1.01 26.59
N LEU A 560 8.86 1.41 26.26
CA LEU A 560 8.53 2.05 24.98
C LEU A 560 8.46 3.58 25.16
N VAL A 561 9.27 4.32 24.40
CA VAL A 561 9.29 5.79 24.37
C VAL A 561 8.80 6.24 22.99
N GLU A 562 7.57 6.73 22.93
CA GLU A 562 6.90 7.10 21.68
C GLU A 562 5.93 8.23 22.00
N ASP A 563 5.98 9.34 21.28
CA ASP A 563 5.12 10.51 21.51
C ASP A 563 3.70 10.32 20.95
N SER A 564 3.55 9.54 19.88
CA SER A 564 2.26 9.21 19.29
C SER A 564 1.46 8.25 20.16
N ALA A 565 0.38 8.76 20.76
CA ALA A 565 -0.59 7.92 21.47
C ALA A 565 -1.11 6.79 20.58
N PHE A 566 -1.39 7.06 19.30
CA PHE A 566 -1.84 6.04 18.35
C PHE A 566 -0.84 4.90 18.21
N PHE A 567 0.46 5.22 18.08
CA PHE A 567 1.49 4.20 17.87
C PHE A 567 1.80 3.42 19.16
N ARG A 568 1.75 4.07 20.34
CA ARG A 568 1.80 3.37 21.63
C ARG A 568 0.67 2.34 21.75
N HIS A 569 -0.56 2.69 21.38
CA HIS A 569 -1.70 1.77 21.42
C HIS A 569 -1.62 0.63 20.39
N LEU A 570 -0.83 0.79 19.33
CA LEU A 570 -0.59 -0.27 18.34
C LEU A 570 0.51 -1.25 18.80
N VAL A 571 1.61 -0.73 19.34
CA VAL A 571 2.83 -1.52 19.61
C VAL A 571 2.81 -2.19 20.99
N VAL A 572 2.21 -1.55 22.00
CA VAL A 572 2.16 -2.13 23.36
C VAL A 572 1.43 -3.47 23.40
N PRO A 573 0.22 -3.63 22.82
CA PRO A 573 -0.46 -4.92 22.81
C PRO A 573 0.29 -5.98 22.00
N ALA A 574 0.91 -5.58 20.88
CA ALA A 574 1.69 -6.49 20.03
C ALA A 574 2.90 -7.07 20.77
N LEU A 575 3.67 -6.24 21.48
CA LEU A 575 4.80 -6.69 22.30
C LEU A 575 4.33 -7.49 23.53
N ALA A 576 3.21 -7.11 24.15
CA ALA A 576 2.65 -7.87 25.26
C ALA A 576 2.20 -9.28 24.84
N ALA A 577 1.66 -9.43 23.63
CA ALA A 577 1.28 -10.71 23.04
C ALA A 577 2.48 -11.64 22.83
N ASP A 578 3.67 -11.11 22.53
CA ASP A 578 4.91 -11.88 22.38
C ASP A 578 5.65 -12.14 23.71
N GLY A 579 5.00 -11.87 24.84
CA GLY A 579 5.49 -12.25 26.17
C GLY A 579 6.34 -11.19 26.88
N TYR A 580 6.34 -9.94 26.41
CA TYR A 580 7.03 -8.82 27.06
C TYR A 580 6.12 -8.10 28.07
N ASP A 581 6.70 -7.56 29.15
CA ASP A 581 6.02 -6.66 30.09
C ASP A 581 6.36 -5.20 29.74
N VAL A 582 5.43 -4.50 29.09
CA VAL A 582 5.73 -3.22 28.42
C VAL A 582 5.22 -2.04 29.25
N THR A 583 6.14 -1.15 29.62
CA THR A 583 5.81 0.19 30.16
C THR A 583 6.01 1.21 29.05
N ALA A 584 5.00 2.03 28.76
CA ALA A 584 5.07 3.04 27.71
C ALA A 584 5.01 4.46 28.27
N VAL A 585 5.85 5.35 27.74
CA VAL A 585 5.88 6.78 28.09
C VAL A 585 5.83 7.63 26.83
N ASP A 586 5.31 8.84 26.97
CA ASP A 586 5.05 9.78 25.88
C ASP A 586 6.21 10.73 25.58
N THR A 587 7.21 10.80 26.47
CA THR A 587 8.34 11.72 26.35
C THR A 587 9.64 11.10 26.85
N PRO A 588 10.79 11.45 26.25
CA PRO A 588 12.12 11.08 26.75
C PRO A 588 12.38 11.54 28.18
N VAL A 589 11.81 12.68 28.58
CA VAL A 589 11.93 13.22 29.94
C VAL A 589 11.26 12.29 30.95
N ALA A 590 10.08 11.75 30.64
CA ALA A 590 9.42 10.76 31.48
C ALA A 590 10.23 9.46 31.59
N ALA A 591 10.85 9.01 30.49
CA ALA A 591 11.76 7.86 30.52
C ALA A 591 12.97 8.09 31.43
N LEU A 592 13.60 9.27 31.37
CA LEU A 592 14.74 9.61 32.22
C LEU A 592 14.34 9.75 33.70
N ARG A 593 13.12 10.22 34.02
CA ARG A 593 12.60 10.22 35.40
C ARG A 593 12.45 8.81 35.94
N LEU A 594 11.91 7.87 35.16
CA LEU A 594 11.81 6.46 35.57
C LEU A 594 13.19 5.87 35.89
N ARG A 595 14.24 6.26 35.14
CA ARG A 595 15.62 5.88 35.44
C ARG A 595 16.11 6.43 36.78
N GLU A 596 15.81 7.70 37.07
CA GLU A 596 16.18 8.35 38.34
C GLU A 596 15.41 7.80 39.55
N GLU A 597 14.17 7.37 39.33
CA GLU A 597 13.31 6.69 40.32
C GLU A 597 13.71 5.23 40.56
N GLY A 598 14.68 4.70 39.80
CA GLY A 598 15.22 3.35 39.98
C GLY A 598 14.42 2.24 39.30
N ALA A 599 13.61 2.56 38.27
CA ALA A 599 12.92 1.54 37.49
C ALA A 599 13.91 0.68 36.69
N GLU A 600 13.67 -0.62 36.64
CA GLU A 600 14.47 -1.59 35.91
C GLU A 600 13.73 -2.08 34.66
N PHE A 601 14.43 -2.08 33.53
CA PHE A 601 13.97 -2.60 32.24
C PHE A 601 15.10 -3.42 31.59
N ASP A 602 14.72 -4.35 30.73
CA ASP A 602 15.64 -5.23 30.01
C ASP A 602 16.01 -4.65 28.62
N ALA A 603 15.12 -3.87 28.00
CA ALA A 603 15.41 -3.10 26.79
C ALA A 603 14.51 -1.86 26.65
N VAL A 604 14.97 -0.90 25.86
CA VAL A 604 14.23 0.30 25.49
C VAL A 604 13.96 0.30 23.99
N VAL A 605 12.73 0.58 23.61
CA VAL A 605 12.32 0.85 22.24
C VAL A 605 11.95 2.32 22.18
N SER A 606 12.59 3.09 21.31
CA SER A 606 12.34 4.54 21.21
C SER A 606 12.05 4.95 19.78
N ASP A 607 11.04 5.78 19.60
CA ASP A 607 10.91 6.55 18.36
C ASP A 607 12.11 7.49 18.20
N ILE A 608 12.43 7.83 16.96
CA ILE A 608 13.50 8.78 16.65
C ILE A 608 12.95 10.20 16.54
N GLU A 609 11.77 10.35 15.95
CA GLU A 609 11.16 11.64 15.63
C GLU A 609 10.21 12.07 16.75
N MET A 610 10.76 12.48 17.90
CA MET A 610 9.98 12.96 19.04
C MET A 610 10.15 14.48 19.25
N PRO A 611 9.10 15.19 19.72
CA PRO A 611 9.14 16.61 20.03
C PRO A 611 10.03 16.89 21.26
N GLU A 612 10.58 18.11 21.33
CA GLU A 612 11.47 18.63 22.39
C GLU A 612 12.85 17.97 22.45
N MET A 613 12.90 16.64 22.57
CA MET A 613 14.12 15.83 22.58
C MET A 613 13.97 14.70 21.58
N ASP A 614 14.76 14.72 20.51
CA ASP A 614 14.75 13.64 19.53
C ASP A 614 15.36 12.35 20.09
N GLY A 615 15.06 11.21 19.44
CA GLY A 615 15.54 9.90 19.90
C GLY A 615 17.07 9.77 19.91
N LEU A 616 17.78 10.54 19.07
CA LEU A 616 19.25 10.57 19.05
C LEU A 616 19.82 11.28 20.29
N ALA A 617 19.23 12.41 20.70
CA ALA A 617 19.58 13.12 21.92
C ALA A 617 19.23 12.28 23.16
N PHE A 618 18.08 11.59 23.13
CA PHE A 618 17.69 10.64 24.18
C PHE A 618 18.69 9.48 24.30
N ALA A 619 19.10 8.87 23.19
CA ALA A 619 20.09 7.80 23.18
C ALA A 619 21.42 8.26 23.80
N ARG A 620 21.92 9.45 23.45
CA ARG A 620 23.14 10.00 24.05
C ARG A 620 22.97 10.26 25.56
N ALA A 621 21.80 10.73 25.99
CA ALA A 621 21.50 10.95 27.40
C ALA A 621 21.40 9.63 28.21
N LEU A 622 20.92 8.56 27.58
CA LEU A 622 20.96 7.22 28.17
C LEU A 622 22.39 6.68 28.31
N ARG A 623 23.23 6.87 27.28
CA ARG A 623 24.63 6.40 27.28
C ARG A 623 25.58 7.24 28.13
N ALA A 624 25.25 8.50 28.42
CA ALA A 624 26.11 9.41 29.20
C ALA A 624 26.32 8.99 30.67
N GLY A 625 25.55 8.01 31.19
CA GLY A 625 25.75 7.41 32.51
C GLY A 625 24.44 6.93 33.17
N GLY A 626 24.56 6.13 34.23
CA GLY A 626 23.43 5.59 35.01
C GLY A 626 23.12 4.12 34.72
N ALA A 627 22.09 3.57 35.39
CA ALA A 627 21.76 2.14 35.36
C ALA A 627 21.40 1.59 33.96
N TRP A 628 21.05 2.47 33.01
CA TRP A 628 20.60 2.11 31.66
C TRP A 628 21.69 2.31 30.59
N SER A 629 22.94 2.64 30.97
CA SER A 629 24.00 3.00 30.01
C SER A 629 24.38 1.87 29.07
N GLU A 630 24.21 0.61 29.47
CA GLU A 630 24.53 -0.59 28.67
C GLU A 630 23.26 -1.32 28.16
N MET A 631 22.06 -0.84 28.50
CA MET A 631 20.81 -1.52 28.13
C MET A 631 20.58 -1.48 26.61
N PRO A 632 20.08 -2.55 25.98
CA PRO A 632 19.70 -2.52 24.57
C PRO A 632 18.70 -1.40 24.28
N LEU A 633 19.00 -0.60 23.25
CA LEU A 633 18.17 0.52 22.82
C LEU A 633 17.87 0.37 21.33
N ILE A 634 16.62 0.09 20.97
CA ILE A 634 16.18 -0.14 19.60
C ILE A 634 15.47 1.10 19.09
N ALA A 635 15.85 1.58 17.92
CA ALA A 635 15.23 2.74 17.30
C ALA A 635 14.05 2.30 16.42
N LEU A 636 12.92 2.97 16.56
CA LEU A 636 11.83 2.91 15.60
C LEU A 636 11.93 4.11 14.67
N SER A 637 12.00 3.83 13.37
CA SER A 637 12.18 4.87 12.36
C SER A 637 11.09 4.85 11.31
N SER A 638 10.46 5.99 11.05
CA SER A 638 9.55 6.17 9.90
C SER A 638 10.28 6.01 8.55
N ARG A 639 11.63 6.01 8.55
CA ARG A 639 12.50 5.90 7.36
C ARG A 639 13.76 5.07 7.64
N ALA A 640 14.02 4.04 6.85
CA ALA A 640 15.24 3.23 6.95
C ALA A 640 16.28 3.60 5.87
N ASP A 641 16.88 4.80 5.94
CA ASP A 641 18.08 5.11 5.14
C ASP A 641 19.33 4.58 5.87
N PRO A 642 20.27 3.88 5.19
CA PRO A 642 21.54 3.44 5.77
C PRO A 642 22.35 4.54 6.50
N ALA A 643 22.17 5.81 6.11
CA ALA A 643 22.81 6.94 6.79
C ALA A 643 22.20 7.24 8.17
N ASP A 644 20.90 7.04 8.35
CA ASP A 644 20.22 7.26 9.63
C ASP A 644 20.53 6.12 10.61
N VAL A 645 20.70 4.89 10.11
CA VAL A 645 21.21 3.75 10.89
C VAL A 645 22.61 4.04 11.42
N SER A 646 23.50 4.60 10.60
CA SER A 646 24.87 4.96 11.01
C SER A 646 24.87 6.04 12.11
N ARG A 647 24.07 7.11 11.93
CA ARG A 647 23.93 8.19 12.92
C ARG A 647 23.31 7.70 14.22
N GLY A 648 22.35 6.79 14.13
CA GLY A 648 21.72 6.13 15.26
C GLY A 648 22.71 5.28 16.08
N ARG A 649 23.53 4.47 15.40
CA ARG A 649 24.59 3.69 16.06
C ARG A 649 25.63 4.57 16.74
N GLU A 650 26.04 5.68 16.11
CA GLU A 650 26.93 6.67 16.74
C GLU A 650 26.30 7.35 17.97
N ALA A 651 24.97 7.50 17.99
CA ALA A 651 24.23 8.06 19.12
C ALA A 651 24.01 7.06 20.27
N GLY A 652 24.20 5.77 20.04
CA GLY A 652 24.11 4.71 21.05
C GLY A 652 22.95 3.74 20.90
N PHE A 653 22.23 3.75 19.77
CA PHE A 653 21.24 2.71 19.47
C PHE A 653 21.92 1.38 19.13
N THR A 654 21.38 0.30 19.71
CA THR A 654 21.82 -1.09 19.50
C THR A 654 21.36 -1.60 18.14
N ASP A 655 20.12 -1.28 17.74
CA ASP A 655 19.56 -1.69 16.47
C ASP A 655 18.52 -0.68 15.94
N TYR A 656 18.14 -0.84 14.67
CA TYR A 656 17.25 0.07 13.94
C TYR A 656 16.18 -0.70 13.19
N VAL A 657 14.93 -0.37 13.48
CA VAL A 657 13.76 -1.05 12.92
C VAL A 657 12.81 -0.04 12.29
N ALA A 658 12.21 -0.41 11.15
CA ALA A 658 11.20 0.43 10.52
C ALA A 658 9.92 0.48 11.37
N LYS A 659 9.37 1.68 11.53
CA LYS A 659 8.07 1.92 12.16
C LYS A 659 7.04 1.11 11.35
N TYR A 660 6.18 0.35 12.02
CA TYR A 660 5.21 -0.61 11.45
C TYR A 660 5.75 -1.99 10.99
N ASP A 661 7.07 -2.24 11.05
CA ASP A 661 7.63 -3.57 10.78
C ASP A 661 7.72 -4.41 12.07
N ARG A 662 6.61 -5.10 12.38
CA ARG A 662 6.48 -5.90 13.61
C ARG A 662 7.49 -7.05 13.67
N GLU A 663 7.69 -7.76 12.57
CA GLU A 663 8.58 -8.92 12.56
C GLU A 663 10.02 -8.51 12.80
N ALA A 664 10.47 -7.42 12.17
CA ALA A 664 11.80 -6.88 12.41
C ALA A 664 11.99 -6.39 13.86
N LEU A 665 10.97 -5.78 14.47
CA LEU A 665 11.04 -5.32 15.87
C LEU A 665 11.21 -6.48 16.84
N LEU A 666 10.41 -7.54 16.66
CA LEU A 666 10.47 -8.73 17.50
C LEU A 666 11.78 -9.50 17.31
N GLN A 667 12.26 -9.59 16.07
CA GLN A 667 13.53 -10.23 15.80
C GLN A 667 14.69 -9.47 16.46
N SER A 668 14.70 -8.13 16.33
CA SER A 668 15.69 -7.26 16.97
C SER A 668 15.67 -7.38 18.50
N LEU A 669 14.48 -7.41 19.12
CA LEU A 669 14.32 -7.60 20.56
C LEU A 669 14.82 -8.98 21.02
N ARG A 670 14.57 -10.04 20.26
CA ARG A 670 15.08 -11.40 20.56
C ARG A 670 16.60 -11.46 20.48
N ASP A 671 17.17 -10.88 19.42
CA ASP A 671 18.61 -10.86 19.19
C ASP A 671 19.33 -10.05 20.28
N CYS A 672 18.74 -8.94 20.71
CA CYS A 672 19.32 -8.07 21.75
C CYS A 672 19.20 -8.64 23.18
N LEU A 673 18.08 -9.29 23.50
CA LEU A 673 17.81 -9.83 24.84
C LEU A 673 18.40 -11.23 25.05
N GLY A 674 18.94 -11.85 24.00
CA GLY A 674 19.55 -13.19 24.07
C GLY A 674 18.57 -14.27 24.52
N ALA A 675 17.26 -14.03 24.44
CA ALA A 675 16.23 -14.91 24.97
C ALA A 675 15.91 -16.02 23.94
N PRO A 676 16.17 -17.31 24.24
CA PRO A 676 15.58 -18.39 23.48
C PRO A 676 14.15 -18.56 23.99
N LEU A 677 13.14 -18.29 23.16
CA LEU A 677 11.75 -18.54 23.54
C LEU A 677 11.08 -19.53 22.59
N ALA A 678 10.80 -20.70 23.18
CA ALA A 678 9.90 -21.79 22.80
C ALA A 678 9.71 -22.06 21.29
N ALA A 679 10.55 -22.99 20.79
CA ALA A 679 10.49 -23.59 19.46
C ALA A 679 9.09 -24.03 19.01
#